data_AF-A0A517MVQ0-F1
#
_entry.id   AF-A0A517MVQ0-F1
#
_cell.length_a   1.000
_cell.length_b   1.000
_cell.length_c   1.000
_cell.angle_alpha   90.00
_cell.angle_beta   90.00
_cell.angle_gamma   90.00
#
_symmetry.space_group_name_H-M   'P 1'
#
loop_
_entity.id
_entity.type
_entity.pdbx_description
1 polymer ?
#
loop_
_entity_poly.entity_id
_entity_poly.type
_entity_poly.pdbx_seq_one_letter_code
_entity_poly.pdbx_strand_id
1 'polypeptide(L)'
;MTAIDPYKGTTVSLPANDLRASYQVSTHRFQTLTAIGRALCGPSLAVLLAVGVGAFFVQDASGQGGDVQSGVPYSTSRAGRINLGTTPLRIWHSTRAYGQEDGETAIGGRYAVPNELGVYFFDGQFRESNGGEFSLNLGGGYRWRYADPFSNATRIFGVSGWYDGQQTVLDNFFNQGGVSLESLGDLVDLRFNANLPGESMKVSGPADVGEFFYTGNNIQRLERTRGDVSLSNVTGEIALRVPDMNLWGYGGGYALDGNNVSTGGYKLGARGYAYDDLLLDFGVSDDDEFGTLATFQVVWTPGRVSSRPTQCVHNINDRMREPVYRPMYVATQQRTFLTNTSTLTDEDGDIARVVHVDSTATAPGDGTFENPLTSLDDVFANSNENDIVLVHSGSTFNGESAVLQTEQRFLGEGGDVVHTIQSLDFDTVELPETAVGARSGSVPVIDGATIAGVQIGTAALADATSIEVNNFDITGGDVGIRSTATGTGTLNVGNVAISDTGSHGVEVVGSNATHTLIDVTITDAGDAAGEAGLKVSGGDSTVNIAGQIVQGAAATDTAAIFVDGEHTGTVNMQLPFDAAAGDLIVDAQNGTGLQFDNADGIYNLSGAVELTGGDAGIDFLNGTDGTLTVSNATITDPTGTAINIDGGEGSLSYTGIVNQSNAATALAVSGNHTGTLNFNEATTDAGVFDVTNGDGLQFNDANGAYVFNDTGTLNGGDAGIDIVNVSSGTFVFTDATITNPTGDAVVISGNTAVDPARSAVVTFNNAAITNNAGRAVVVESNTNADVVIDGTITTTDGATGVLVQNNTNTNVSLPATLSLETGANDAFTVQNNTSGSVSATGIGNTITTTTGTAVRITDSVVAATGINLGTINADGAAQAVVLTNVTGGVVNLGAGGTTAGDGGLIQNITGTAFTITDVENVVINAVRIENGVGDGIDLNHTGGISPADFTAAVSNNRITGITGSGIDFNTTAGDQVTLILDGNNIDDTAQAAMALNFNGDGTSAVTVTDNIAANSNGQEAFLLTTTGASPQTLTTLIEGNTFNNDDPTAFAADIRAEGQGVVNVTIRNNNFANADLATGVPVRVQVDNAGANLHLDLDANTSTPANAGNDGYELNQVNGSFEVESLADVTTRNTGTVSTSGTVVNDPVDVPEP
;
A
#
# COMPACT_ATOMS: atom_id res chain seq x y z
N MET A 1 -18.45 -27.66 -1.11
CA MET A 1 -18.71 -29.04 -0.65
C MET A 1 -18.58 -29.02 0.86
N THR A 2 -19.71 -29.13 1.56
CA THR A 2 -19.82 -29.06 3.01
C THR A 2 -19.49 -30.41 3.63
N ALA A 3 -18.52 -30.45 4.55
CA ALA A 3 -18.34 -31.53 5.51
C ALA A 3 -18.58 -30.95 6.91
N ILE A 4 -19.53 -31.57 7.60
CA ILE A 4 -20.00 -31.24 8.95
C ILE A 4 -19.18 -32.09 9.92
N ASP A 5 -18.49 -31.46 10.86
CA ASP A 5 -17.82 -32.12 12.00
C ASP A 5 -18.71 -32.02 13.26
N PRO A 6 -19.09 -33.14 13.91
CA PRO A 6 -19.96 -33.13 15.07
C PRO A 6 -19.19 -33.42 16.36
N TYR A 7 -18.45 -32.45 16.90
CA TYR A 7 -18.03 -32.46 18.31
C TYR A 7 -18.03 -31.04 18.92
N LYS A 8 -19.23 -30.55 19.29
CA LYS A 8 -19.38 -29.49 20.29
C LYS A 8 -19.82 -30.13 21.60
N GLY A 9 -18.89 -30.29 22.52
CA GLY A 9 -19.16 -30.57 23.93
C GLY A 9 -19.66 -29.31 24.61
N THR A 10 -20.94 -29.28 24.96
CA THR A 10 -21.52 -28.29 25.88
C THR A 10 -20.99 -28.52 27.29
N THR A 11 -20.32 -27.51 27.82
CA THR A 11 -19.92 -27.35 29.22
C THR A 11 -21.14 -27.28 30.12
N VAL A 12 -21.23 -28.18 31.12
CA VAL A 12 -22.15 -28.04 32.26
C VAL A 12 -21.31 -27.89 33.52
N SER A 13 -21.35 -26.69 34.08
CA SER A 13 -20.79 -26.30 35.37
C SER A 13 -21.38 -27.17 36.50
N LEU A 14 -20.53 -27.69 37.38
CA LEU A 14 -20.92 -28.17 38.71
C LEU A 14 -20.26 -27.29 39.77
N PRO A 15 -21.02 -26.71 40.71
CA PRO A 15 -20.43 -25.99 41.83
C PRO A 15 -19.98 -26.97 42.91
N ALA A 16 -18.78 -26.71 43.45
CA ALA A 16 -18.33 -27.28 44.70
C ALA A 16 -19.16 -26.72 45.86
N ASN A 17 -19.70 -27.60 46.70
CA ASN A 17 -19.84 -27.37 48.14
C ASN A 17 -20.15 -28.68 48.86
N ASP A 18 -19.12 -29.13 49.60
CA ASP A 18 -19.15 -29.53 51.01
C ASP A 18 -20.34 -30.36 51.54
N LEU A 19 -20.04 -31.58 52.01
CA LEU A 19 -20.48 -32.09 53.31
C LEU A 19 -19.90 -33.50 53.57
N ARG A 20 -18.79 -33.53 54.31
CA ARG A 20 -18.43 -34.71 55.11
C ARG A 20 -19.53 -34.94 56.14
N ALA A 21 -20.34 -35.98 55.96
CA ALA A 21 -21.17 -36.54 57.01
C ALA A 21 -20.89 -38.03 57.14
N SER A 22 -20.30 -38.36 58.29
CA SER A 22 -20.00 -39.71 58.75
C SER A 22 -21.28 -40.55 58.86
N TYR A 23 -21.28 -41.75 58.27
CA TYR A 23 -22.14 -42.83 58.75
C TYR A 23 -21.35 -44.14 58.73
N GLN A 24 -20.79 -44.48 59.89
CA GLN A 24 -20.31 -45.83 60.17
C GLN A 24 -21.50 -46.78 60.20
N VAL A 25 -21.53 -47.76 59.30
CA VAL A 25 -22.23 -49.02 59.53
C VAL A 25 -21.18 -50.11 59.63
N SER A 26 -20.97 -50.57 60.87
CA SER A 26 -20.13 -51.71 61.23
C SER A 26 -20.64 -52.99 60.55
N THR A 27 -19.81 -53.62 59.73
CA THR A 27 -20.00 -55.01 59.27
C THR A 27 -18.77 -55.84 59.63
N HIS A 28 -18.59 -56.05 60.93
CA HIS A 28 -17.56 -56.89 61.57
C HIS A 28 -17.73 -58.41 61.34
N ARG A 29 -18.20 -58.87 60.15
CA ARG A 29 -18.47 -60.30 59.88
C ARG A 29 -18.07 -60.82 58.49
N PHE A 30 -17.12 -60.18 57.79
CA PHE A 30 -16.57 -60.70 56.53
C PHE A 30 -15.05 -60.90 56.50
N GLN A 31 -14.34 -60.66 57.61
CA GLN A 31 -12.88 -60.86 57.69
C GLN A 31 -12.46 -62.32 57.93
N THR A 32 -13.39 -63.24 58.20
CA THR A 32 -13.07 -64.64 58.51
C THR A 32 -13.06 -65.56 57.28
N LEU A 33 -13.61 -65.14 56.13
CA LEU A 33 -13.53 -65.89 54.86
C LEU A 33 -12.30 -65.49 54.02
N THR A 34 -11.89 -64.22 54.06
CA THR A 34 -10.70 -63.70 53.36
C THR A 34 -9.38 -64.22 53.97
N ALA A 35 -9.38 -64.56 55.26
CA ALA A 35 -8.24 -65.17 55.94
C ALA A 35 -7.98 -66.63 55.51
N ILE A 36 -9.00 -67.36 55.04
CA ILE A 36 -8.86 -68.72 54.51
C ILE A 36 -8.29 -68.68 53.08
N GLY A 37 -8.71 -67.69 52.26
CA GLY A 37 -8.14 -67.46 50.93
C GLY A 37 -6.65 -67.07 50.96
N ARG A 38 -6.25 -66.16 51.87
CA ARG A 38 -4.84 -65.77 52.04
C ARG A 38 -3.94 -66.90 52.59
N ALA A 39 -4.49 -67.85 53.34
CA ALA A 39 -3.74 -69.00 53.84
C ALA A 39 -3.50 -70.07 52.76
N LEU A 40 -4.24 -70.08 51.64
CA LEU A 40 -4.14 -71.06 50.55
C LEU A 40 -3.31 -70.58 49.33
N CYS A 41 -3.05 -69.28 49.21
CA CYS A 41 -2.45 -68.66 48.01
C CYS A 41 -0.92 -68.45 48.06
N GLY A 42 -0.21 -69.05 49.02
CA GLY A 42 1.26 -69.09 48.95
C GLY A 42 1.72 -70.06 47.84
N PRO A 43 2.63 -69.68 46.92
CA PRO A 43 3.06 -70.57 45.82
C PRO A 43 3.67 -71.88 46.32
N SER A 44 4.25 -71.86 47.53
CA SER A 44 4.77 -73.04 48.22
C SER A 44 3.68 -73.96 48.78
N LEU A 45 2.47 -73.47 49.08
CA LEU A 45 1.38 -74.29 49.63
C LEU A 45 0.50 -74.93 48.55
N ALA A 46 0.35 -74.30 47.38
CA ALA A 46 -0.35 -74.88 46.23
C ALA A 46 0.41 -76.09 45.64
N VAL A 47 1.74 -76.01 45.56
CA VAL A 47 2.61 -77.14 45.18
C VAL A 47 2.62 -78.22 46.28
N LEU A 48 2.60 -77.83 47.57
CA LEU A 48 2.51 -78.77 48.68
C LEU A 48 1.14 -79.46 48.79
N LEU A 49 0.04 -78.81 48.36
CA LEU A 49 -1.28 -79.45 48.23
C LEU A 49 -1.36 -80.35 46.99
N ALA A 50 -0.77 -79.97 45.86
CA ALA A 50 -0.74 -80.82 44.66
C ALA A 50 0.12 -82.08 44.87
N VAL A 51 1.29 -81.95 45.52
CA VAL A 51 2.14 -83.09 45.90
C VAL A 51 1.57 -83.85 47.10
N GLY A 52 0.96 -83.15 48.05
CA GLY A 52 0.38 -83.73 49.27
C GLY A 52 -0.91 -84.51 49.02
N VAL A 53 -1.81 -84.04 48.14
CA VAL A 53 -3.03 -84.76 47.76
C VAL A 53 -2.70 -85.92 46.81
N GLY A 54 -1.69 -85.77 45.93
CA GLY A 54 -1.18 -86.88 45.11
C GLY A 54 -0.55 -88.01 45.95
N ALA A 55 0.14 -87.67 47.04
CA ALA A 55 0.72 -88.65 47.96
C ALA A 55 -0.31 -89.28 48.91
N PHE A 56 -1.36 -88.56 49.31
CA PHE A 56 -2.40 -89.06 50.21
C PHE A 56 -3.39 -90.06 49.56
N PHE A 57 -3.53 -90.05 48.23
CA PHE A 57 -4.42 -90.98 47.50
C PHE A 57 -3.69 -92.16 46.82
N VAL A 58 -2.36 -92.21 46.83
CA VAL A 58 -1.58 -93.34 46.25
C VAL A 58 -1.11 -94.35 47.31
N GLN A 59 -1.12 -93.98 48.60
CA GLN A 59 -0.60 -94.87 49.66
C GLN A 59 -1.62 -95.88 50.22
N ASP A 60 -2.90 -95.82 49.84
CA ASP A 60 -3.96 -96.72 50.34
C ASP A 60 -4.77 -97.41 49.23
N ALA A 61 -4.11 -97.79 48.12
CA ALA A 61 -4.67 -98.61 47.06
C ALA A 61 -4.30 -100.12 47.20
N SER A 62 -3.98 -100.59 48.40
CA SER A 62 -3.59 -101.99 48.65
C SER A 62 -4.39 -102.73 49.73
N GLY A 63 -5.51 -102.18 50.21
CA GLY A 63 -6.31 -102.87 51.22
C GLY A 63 -7.81 -102.57 51.17
N GLN A 64 -8.59 -103.63 50.89
CA GLN A 64 -10.02 -103.79 51.24
C GLN A 64 -11.07 -103.09 50.35
N GLY A 65 -11.56 -103.84 49.35
CA GLY A 65 -12.92 -104.40 49.47
C GLY A 65 -14.11 -103.53 49.09
N GLY A 66 -14.17 -103.09 47.84
CA GLY A 66 -15.42 -102.78 47.13
C GLY A 66 -15.18 -103.02 45.64
N ASP A 67 -16.00 -103.86 44.99
CA ASP A 67 -15.85 -104.27 43.58
C ASP A 67 -15.82 -103.07 42.61
N VAL A 68 -14.61 -102.54 42.33
CA VAL A 68 -14.37 -101.65 41.20
C VAL A 68 -14.29 -102.53 39.96
N GLN A 69 -15.07 -102.25 38.90
CA GLN A 69 -15.03 -103.01 37.65
C GLN A 69 -13.59 -103.15 37.13
N SER A 70 -13.01 -104.35 37.27
CA SER A 70 -11.73 -104.72 36.67
C SER A 70 -11.90 -104.90 35.16
N GLY A 71 -11.17 -104.11 34.36
CA GLY A 71 -11.20 -104.18 32.89
C GLY A 71 -10.78 -102.86 32.22
N VAL A 72 -10.09 -102.97 31.08
CA VAL A 72 -9.63 -101.82 30.29
C VAL A 72 -10.80 -100.87 30.01
N PRO A 73 -10.68 -99.56 30.28
CA PRO A 73 -11.82 -98.66 30.29
C PRO A 73 -12.64 -98.55 29.01
N TYR A 74 -11.99 -98.88 27.89
CA TYR A 74 -12.59 -99.03 26.58
C TYR A 74 -11.66 -99.90 25.72
N SER A 75 -12.20 -100.65 24.75
CA SER A 75 -11.37 -101.41 23.80
C SER A 75 -11.08 -100.60 22.54
N THR A 76 -9.89 -100.79 21.97
CA THR A 76 -9.39 -100.05 20.80
C THR A 76 -9.59 -100.79 19.47
N SER A 77 -10.31 -101.93 19.44
CA SER A 77 -10.43 -102.77 18.22
C SER A 77 -11.84 -103.30 17.93
N ARG A 78 -12.46 -102.82 16.83
CA ARG A 78 -13.51 -103.51 16.04
C ARG A 78 -13.28 -103.21 14.56
N ALA A 79 -13.26 -104.24 13.72
CA ALA A 79 -12.97 -104.12 12.29
C ALA A 79 -14.05 -103.32 11.53
N GLY A 80 -13.63 -102.37 10.67
CA GLY A 80 -14.49 -101.72 9.67
C GLY A 80 -14.91 -100.26 9.91
N ARG A 81 -14.30 -99.53 10.87
CA ARG A 81 -14.50 -98.07 11.04
C ARG A 81 -13.19 -97.36 11.41
N ILE A 82 -13.02 -96.11 10.98
CA ILE A 82 -11.98 -95.20 11.51
C ILE A 82 -12.40 -94.84 12.94
N ASN A 83 -11.87 -95.55 13.92
CA ASN A 83 -12.03 -95.27 15.35
C ASN A 83 -10.77 -94.53 15.82
N LEU A 84 -10.86 -93.22 16.07
CA LEU A 84 -9.79 -92.42 16.69
C LEU A 84 -9.67 -92.69 18.21
N GLY A 85 -10.01 -93.89 18.68
CA GLY A 85 -10.25 -94.18 20.10
C GLY A 85 -9.07 -93.95 21.06
N THR A 86 -7.87 -93.69 20.54
CA THR A 86 -6.70 -93.25 21.31
C THR A 86 -6.25 -91.82 20.98
N THR A 87 -6.79 -91.14 19.95
CA THR A 87 -6.40 -89.79 19.48
C THR A 87 -7.61 -89.01 18.90
N PRO A 88 -8.68 -88.70 19.67
CA PRO A 88 -9.74 -87.84 19.14
C PRO A 88 -9.18 -86.45 18.79
N LEU A 89 -9.49 -85.98 17.58
CA LEU A 89 -9.36 -84.58 17.20
C LEU A 89 -10.34 -83.76 18.07
N ARG A 90 -9.98 -82.53 18.38
CA ARG A 90 -10.80 -81.55 19.10
C ARG A 90 -10.79 -80.25 18.33
N ILE A 91 -11.97 -79.75 18.04
CA ILE A 91 -12.19 -78.40 17.55
C ILE A 91 -13.05 -77.70 18.59
N TRP A 92 -12.68 -76.48 18.94
CA TRP A 92 -13.35 -75.73 19.99
C TRP A 92 -13.40 -74.25 19.63
N HIS A 93 -14.48 -73.58 20.02
CA HIS A 93 -14.56 -72.12 20.03
C HIS A 93 -15.16 -71.64 21.36
N SER A 94 -14.63 -70.55 21.91
CA SER A 94 -15.19 -69.87 23.08
C SER A 94 -15.19 -68.37 22.90
N THR A 95 -16.27 -67.71 23.33
CA THR A 95 -16.26 -66.26 23.52
C THR A 95 -15.37 -65.88 24.71
N ARG A 96 -15.00 -64.60 24.78
CA ARG A 96 -14.11 -64.03 25.80
C ARG A 96 -14.57 -64.36 27.22
N ALA A 97 -13.67 -64.92 28.02
CA ALA A 97 -13.85 -65.17 29.46
C ALA A 97 -13.13 -64.12 30.33
N TYR A 98 -13.33 -64.20 31.66
CA TYR A 98 -12.64 -63.33 32.64
C TYR A 98 -11.12 -63.47 32.53
N GLY A 99 -10.39 -62.36 32.50
CA GLY A 99 -8.95 -62.35 32.28
C GLY A 99 -8.50 -62.74 30.87
N GLN A 100 -9.41 -63.06 29.94
CA GLN A 100 -9.05 -63.31 28.54
C GLN A 100 -9.21 -62.00 27.74
N GLU A 101 -8.30 -61.67 26.84
CA GLU A 101 -8.37 -60.42 26.05
C GLU A 101 -9.45 -60.48 24.97
N ASP A 102 -9.60 -61.63 24.31
CA ASP A 102 -10.57 -61.85 23.24
C ASP A 102 -11.08 -63.31 23.22
N GLY A 103 -12.15 -63.59 22.47
CA GLY A 103 -12.60 -64.96 22.19
C GLY A 103 -11.61 -65.71 21.30
N GLU A 104 -11.60 -67.05 21.40
CA GLU A 104 -10.58 -67.89 20.76
C GLU A 104 -11.18 -69.13 20.08
N THR A 105 -10.56 -69.52 18.96
CA THR A 105 -10.79 -70.79 18.28
C THR A 105 -9.56 -71.68 18.42
N ALA A 106 -9.77 -72.97 18.71
CA ALA A 106 -8.71 -73.93 18.95
C ALA A 106 -8.89 -75.22 18.14
N ILE A 107 -7.76 -75.77 17.70
CA ILE A 107 -7.68 -77.12 17.13
C ILE A 107 -6.58 -77.92 17.84
N GLY A 108 -6.90 -79.13 18.23
CA GLY A 108 -5.97 -79.99 18.96
C GLY A 108 -6.40 -81.43 19.02
N GLY A 109 -5.72 -82.23 19.83
CA GLY A 109 -6.04 -83.63 20.00
C GLY A 109 -5.47 -84.21 21.27
N ARG A 110 -6.09 -85.29 21.75
CA ARG A 110 -5.67 -85.98 22.99
C ARG A 110 -5.26 -87.40 22.70
N TYR A 111 -3.99 -87.74 22.91
CA TYR A 111 -3.52 -89.11 22.92
C TYR A 111 -3.79 -89.79 24.26
N ALA A 112 -4.45 -90.95 24.27
CA ALA A 112 -4.87 -91.66 25.48
C ALA A 112 -4.46 -93.14 25.45
N VAL A 113 -3.77 -93.58 26.51
CA VAL A 113 -3.29 -94.96 26.71
C VAL A 113 -4.01 -95.57 27.91
N PRO A 114 -5.01 -96.45 27.69
CA PRO A 114 -5.75 -97.07 28.78
C PRO A 114 -4.95 -98.21 29.43
N ASN A 115 -5.12 -98.39 30.74
CA ASN A 115 -4.62 -99.53 31.52
C ASN A 115 -5.75 -100.12 32.40
N GLU A 116 -5.44 -101.10 33.24
CA GLU A 116 -6.47 -101.81 34.03
C GLU A 116 -7.20 -100.91 35.05
N LEU A 117 -6.59 -99.80 35.47
CA LEU A 117 -7.10 -98.91 36.52
C LEU A 117 -7.55 -97.54 36.00
N GLY A 118 -7.18 -97.16 34.77
CA GLY A 118 -7.31 -95.79 34.29
C GLY A 118 -6.77 -95.52 32.88
N VAL A 119 -6.44 -94.26 32.61
CA VAL A 119 -5.97 -93.74 31.32
C VAL A 119 -4.88 -92.70 31.55
N TYR A 120 -3.69 -92.95 31.00
CA TYR A 120 -2.70 -91.90 30.78
C TYR A 120 -3.07 -91.10 29.53
N PHE A 121 -2.87 -89.79 29.56
CA PHE A 121 -3.12 -88.97 28.38
C PHE A 121 -2.10 -87.86 28.18
N PHE A 122 -1.94 -87.48 26.92
CA PHE A 122 -1.22 -86.31 26.44
C PHE A 122 -2.17 -85.51 25.57
N ASP A 123 -2.19 -84.19 25.71
CA ASP A 123 -3.15 -83.30 25.06
C ASP A 123 -2.41 -82.06 24.57
N GLY A 124 -2.67 -81.67 23.33
CA GLY A 124 -2.03 -80.52 22.71
C GLY A 124 -2.98 -79.81 21.77
N GLN A 125 -2.96 -78.48 21.79
CA GLN A 125 -3.79 -77.65 20.94
C GLN A 125 -3.11 -76.32 20.60
N PHE A 126 -3.37 -75.85 19.38
CA PHE A 126 -3.08 -74.49 18.95
C PHE A 126 -4.37 -73.68 19.02
N ARG A 127 -4.26 -72.41 19.41
CA ARG A 127 -5.38 -71.48 19.51
C ARG A 127 -5.03 -70.17 18.84
N GLU A 128 -6.05 -69.53 18.29
CA GLU A 128 -6.00 -68.22 17.67
C GLU A 128 -7.16 -67.40 18.24
N SER A 129 -6.87 -66.19 18.72
CA SER A 129 -7.89 -65.23 19.14
C SER A 129 -8.62 -64.65 17.93
N ASN A 130 -9.77 -64.00 18.13
CA ASN A 130 -10.45 -63.30 17.03
C ASN A 130 -9.63 -62.10 16.50
N GLY A 131 -8.69 -61.57 17.30
CA GLY A 131 -7.70 -60.56 16.92
C GLY A 131 -6.49 -61.08 16.11
N GLY A 132 -6.32 -62.41 15.99
CA GLY A 132 -5.22 -63.04 15.24
C GLY A 132 -3.97 -63.33 16.08
N GLU A 133 -4.04 -63.17 17.40
CA GLU A 133 -2.95 -63.50 18.32
C GLU A 133 -2.78 -65.02 18.49
N PHE A 134 -1.54 -65.50 18.42
CA PHE A 134 -1.22 -66.93 18.50
C PHE A 134 -1.11 -67.42 19.95
N SER A 135 -1.65 -68.60 20.21
CA SER A 135 -1.59 -69.28 21.51
C SER A 135 -1.44 -70.80 21.40
N LEU A 136 -0.93 -71.44 22.45
CA LEU A 136 -0.77 -72.90 22.50
C LEU A 136 -1.03 -73.47 23.91
N ASN A 137 -1.49 -74.72 23.98
CA ASN A 137 -1.49 -75.52 25.22
C ASN A 137 -0.87 -76.88 24.97
N LEU A 138 -0.05 -77.35 25.91
CA LEU A 138 0.50 -78.70 25.94
C LEU A 138 0.38 -79.26 27.36
N GLY A 139 -0.18 -80.44 27.51
CA GLY A 139 -0.33 -81.04 28.83
C GLY A 139 -0.46 -82.56 28.81
N GLY A 140 -0.40 -83.14 29.99
CA GLY A 140 -0.54 -84.58 30.17
C GLY A 140 -0.98 -84.93 31.58
N GLY A 141 -1.59 -86.09 31.74
CA GLY A 141 -2.14 -86.50 33.03
C GLY A 141 -2.53 -87.97 33.11
N TYR A 142 -3.05 -88.33 34.28
CA TYR A 142 -3.55 -89.66 34.56
C TYR A 142 -4.94 -89.56 35.18
N ARG A 143 -5.91 -90.30 34.64
CA ARG A 143 -7.26 -90.48 35.19
C ARG A 143 -7.45 -91.93 35.61
N TRP A 144 -7.89 -92.20 36.83
CA TRP A 144 -8.14 -93.56 37.32
C TRP A 144 -9.51 -93.69 37.98
N ARG A 145 -10.02 -94.92 38.04
CA ARG A 145 -11.30 -95.23 38.70
C ARG A 145 -11.11 -95.44 40.18
N TYR A 146 -12.08 -95.01 40.96
CA TYR A 146 -12.15 -95.22 42.40
C TYR A 146 -13.61 -95.43 42.83
N ALA A 147 -13.85 -96.11 43.94
CA ALA A 147 -15.19 -96.27 44.49
C ALA A 147 -15.69 -94.93 45.07
N ASP A 148 -16.94 -94.56 44.83
CA ASP A 148 -17.59 -93.37 45.38
C ASP A 148 -17.75 -93.53 46.91
N PRO A 149 -17.03 -92.77 47.77
CA PRO A 149 -17.22 -92.81 49.23
C PRO A 149 -18.63 -92.45 49.74
N PHE A 150 -19.54 -91.96 48.89
CA PHE A 150 -20.89 -91.53 49.27
C PHE A 150 -22.02 -92.39 48.65
N SER A 151 -21.77 -93.10 47.55
CA SER A 151 -22.84 -93.83 46.82
C SER A 151 -22.50 -95.27 46.39
N ASN A 152 -21.30 -95.77 46.68
CA ASN A 152 -20.77 -97.06 46.16
C ASN A 152 -20.75 -97.18 44.62
N ALA A 153 -21.04 -96.11 43.86
CA ALA A 153 -20.84 -96.04 42.40
C ALA A 153 -19.36 -95.90 42.03
N THR A 154 -19.00 -95.97 40.75
CA THR A 154 -17.62 -95.69 40.31
C THR A 154 -17.44 -94.20 40.04
N ARG A 155 -16.31 -93.60 40.46
CA ARG A 155 -15.90 -92.23 40.12
C ARG A 155 -14.52 -92.22 39.47
N ILE A 156 -14.20 -91.14 38.76
CA ILE A 156 -12.89 -90.90 38.14
C ILE A 156 -12.15 -89.86 38.97
N PHE A 157 -10.91 -90.12 39.34
CA PHE A 157 -9.99 -89.08 39.79
C PHE A 157 -8.95 -88.80 38.72
N GLY A 158 -8.56 -87.54 38.56
CA GLY A 158 -7.61 -87.10 37.56
C GLY A 158 -6.63 -86.08 38.11
N VAL A 159 -5.36 -86.20 37.71
CA VAL A 159 -4.34 -85.15 37.87
C VAL A 159 -3.66 -84.90 36.54
N SER A 160 -3.43 -83.63 36.19
CA SER A 160 -2.71 -83.23 34.98
C SER A 160 -1.89 -81.97 35.18
N GLY A 161 -0.80 -81.87 34.42
CA GLY A 161 0.05 -80.69 34.32
C GLY A 161 0.00 -80.10 32.91
N TRP A 162 0.15 -78.78 32.82
CA TRP A 162 -0.05 -77.99 31.60
C TRP A 162 1.02 -76.91 31.44
N TYR A 163 1.36 -76.65 30.18
CA TYR A 163 2.08 -75.47 29.73
C TYR A 163 1.19 -74.72 28.75
N ASP A 164 1.01 -73.43 28.96
CA ASP A 164 0.28 -72.58 28.02
C ASP A 164 1.11 -71.35 27.65
N GLY A 165 1.05 -70.97 26.37
CA GLY A 165 1.65 -69.75 25.85
C GLY A 165 0.59 -68.92 25.12
N GLN A 166 0.66 -67.60 25.24
CA GLN A 166 -0.30 -66.68 24.64
C GLN A 166 0.34 -65.33 24.30
N GLN A 167 0.12 -64.86 23.08
CA GLN A 167 0.37 -63.48 22.67
C GLN A 167 -0.81 -62.58 23.07
N THR A 168 -0.52 -61.36 23.54
CA THR A 168 -1.50 -60.31 23.85
C THR A 168 -1.66 -59.33 22.68
N VAL A 169 -2.68 -58.50 22.73
CA VAL A 169 -2.94 -57.44 21.73
C VAL A 169 -1.84 -56.36 21.65
N LEU A 170 -0.93 -56.26 22.63
CA LEU A 170 0.25 -55.36 22.57
C LEU A 170 1.52 -56.09 22.08
N ASP A 171 1.37 -57.24 21.43
CA ASP A 171 2.44 -58.12 20.95
C ASP A 171 3.34 -58.72 22.05
N ASN A 172 2.86 -58.77 23.29
CA ASN A 172 3.59 -59.41 24.38
C ASN A 172 3.27 -60.91 24.45
N PHE A 173 4.29 -61.77 24.46
CA PHE A 173 4.10 -63.23 24.62
C PHE A 173 4.31 -63.67 26.07
N PHE A 174 3.28 -64.23 26.71
CA PHE A 174 3.34 -64.78 28.07
C PHE A 174 3.31 -66.31 28.08
N ASN A 175 3.98 -66.89 29.08
CA ASN A 175 4.03 -68.33 29.33
C ASN A 175 3.50 -68.64 30.74
N GLN A 176 2.73 -69.70 30.91
CA GLN A 176 2.25 -70.17 32.21
C GLN A 176 2.37 -71.68 32.40
N GLY A 177 2.58 -72.09 33.64
CA GLY A 177 2.49 -73.48 34.08
C GLY A 177 1.20 -73.73 34.84
N GLY A 178 0.51 -74.84 34.55
CA GLY A 178 -0.78 -75.17 35.13
C GLY A 178 -0.83 -76.56 35.77
N VAL A 179 -1.65 -76.71 36.81
CA VAL A 179 -2.03 -78.01 37.41
C VAL A 179 -3.54 -78.10 37.50
N SER A 180 -4.10 -79.25 37.17
CA SER A 180 -5.53 -79.52 37.21
C SER A 180 -5.82 -80.83 37.96
N LEU A 181 -6.79 -80.78 38.87
CA LEU A 181 -7.33 -81.90 39.64
C LEU A 181 -8.80 -82.09 39.29
N GLU A 182 -9.22 -83.33 39.05
CA GLU A 182 -10.59 -83.68 38.66
C GLU A 182 -11.11 -84.83 39.53
N SER A 183 -12.37 -84.75 39.97
CA SER A 183 -13.16 -85.87 40.48
C SER A 183 -14.48 -85.88 39.71
N LEU A 184 -14.71 -86.88 38.86
CA LEU A 184 -15.89 -86.96 38.00
C LEU A 184 -16.75 -88.14 38.44
N GLY A 185 -18.03 -87.88 38.71
CA GLY A 185 -18.98 -88.90 39.15
C GLY A 185 -20.22 -88.99 38.28
N ASP A 186 -21.17 -89.83 38.70
CA ASP A 186 -22.46 -89.93 38.01
C ASP A 186 -23.40 -88.76 38.36
N LEU A 187 -23.25 -88.15 39.55
CA LEU A 187 -24.11 -87.06 40.05
C LEU A 187 -23.36 -85.73 40.25
N VAL A 188 -22.11 -85.78 40.74
CA VAL A 188 -21.35 -84.59 41.12
C VAL A 188 -19.94 -84.66 40.54
N ASP A 189 -19.50 -83.54 39.97
CA ASP A 189 -18.11 -83.32 39.56
C ASP A 189 -17.47 -82.23 40.43
N LEU A 190 -16.20 -82.43 40.76
CA LEU A 190 -15.34 -81.44 41.39
C LEU A 190 -14.11 -81.21 40.52
N ARG A 191 -13.77 -79.95 40.31
CA ARG A 191 -12.58 -79.55 39.53
C ARG A 191 -11.85 -78.44 40.23
N PHE A 192 -10.52 -78.52 40.21
CA PHE A 192 -9.64 -77.48 40.71
C PHE A 192 -8.51 -77.25 39.70
N ASN A 193 -8.24 -75.99 39.36
CA ASN A 193 -7.14 -75.63 38.46
C ASN A 193 -6.34 -74.49 39.07
N ALA A 194 -5.02 -74.53 38.92
CA ALA A 194 -4.13 -73.43 39.25
C ALA A 194 -3.17 -73.19 38.08
N ASN A 195 -3.12 -71.97 37.56
CA ASN A 195 -2.27 -71.52 36.48
C ASN A 195 -1.38 -70.37 36.99
N LEU A 196 -0.08 -70.50 36.81
CA LEU A 196 0.93 -69.56 37.31
C LEU A 196 1.77 -69.05 36.12
N PRO A 197 1.65 -67.77 35.75
CA PRO A 197 2.47 -67.19 34.70
C PRO A 197 3.93 -67.03 35.17
N GLY A 198 4.87 -67.16 34.23
CA GLY A 198 6.30 -67.05 34.51
C GLY A 198 6.82 -65.61 34.64
N GLU A 199 6.13 -64.64 34.05
CA GLU A 199 6.52 -63.22 34.00
C GLU A 199 5.33 -62.35 34.38
N SER A 200 5.50 -61.36 35.25
CA SER A 200 4.39 -60.60 35.83
C SER A 200 3.90 -59.42 34.97
N MET A 201 4.74 -58.86 34.10
CA MET A 201 4.41 -57.69 33.28
C MET A 201 5.33 -57.57 32.05
N LYS A 202 4.80 -57.04 30.94
CA LYS A 202 5.56 -56.59 29.76
C LYS A 202 4.99 -55.27 29.23
N VAL A 203 5.82 -54.39 28.69
CA VAL A 203 5.47 -53.02 28.24
C VAL A 203 5.79 -52.88 26.75
N SER A 204 4.97 -52.17 25.96
CA SER A 204 5.11 -52.04 24.50
C SER A 204 4.57 -50.68 23.97
N GLY A 205 5.26 -50.07 22.98
CA GLY A 205 4.83 -48.90 22.17
C GLY A 205 5.17 -47.47 22.70
N PRO A 206 5.31 -46.44 21.82
CA PRO A 206 5.74 -45.07 22.19
C PRO A 206 4.74 -44.32 23.09
N ALA A 207 5.23 -43.28 23.77
CA ALA A 207 4.47 -42.49 24.74
C ALA A 207 3.50 -41.49 24.09
N ASP A 208 2.33 -41.28 24.70
CA ASP A 208 1.36 -40.24 24.33
C ASP A 208 1.71 -38.89 25.03
N VAL A 209 1.45 -37.77 24.33
CA VAL A 209 1.78 -36.38 24.74
C VAL A 209 0.79 -35.85 25.80
N GLY A 210 1.28 -35.24 26.90
CA GLY A 210 0.50 -34.51 27.92
C GLY A 210 0.58 -32.96 27.79
N GLU A 211 0.10 -32.23 28.80
CA GLU A 211 0.12 -30.74 28.89
C GLU A 211 1.54 -30.17 29.06
N PHE A 212 1.77 -28.93 28.58
CA PHE A 212 2.99 -28.15 28.79
C PHE A 212 2.86 -27.24 30.01
N PHE A 213 3.95 -27.05 30.76
CA PHE A 213 4.01 -26.18 31.93
C PHE A 213 5.44 -25.66 32.16
N TYR A 214 5.58 -24.59 32.93
CA TYR A 214 6.88 -24.02 33.30
C TYR A 214 7.45 -24.68 34.56
N THR A 215 8.76 -24.95 34.55
CA THR A 215 9.54 -25.33 35.73
C THR A 215 10.94 -24.73 35.64
N GLY A 216 11.34 -23.92 36.63
CA GLY A 216 12.60 -23.18 36.54
C GLY A 216 12.58 -22.21 35.34
N ASN A 217 13.61 -22.25 34.50
CA ASN A 217 13.65 -21.52 33.23
C ASN A 217 13.23 -22.35 32.01
N ASN A 218 12.52 -23.46 32.19
CA ASN A 218 12.25 -24.37 31.08
C ASN A 218 10.76 -24.64 30.90
N ILE A 219 10.39 -24.93 29.66
CA ILE A 219 9.08 -25.52 29.33
C ILE A 219 9.23 -27.04 29.43
N GLN A 220 8.35 -27.68 30.21
CA GLN A 220 8.35 -29.13 30.42
C GLN A 220 7.04 -29.76 29.98
N ARG A 221 7.11 -31.04 29.62
CA ARG A 221 5.98 -31.87 29.19
C ARG A 221 5.82 -33.09 30.09
N LEU A 222 4.58 -33.55 30.25
CA LEU A 222 4.25 -34.85 30.87
C LEU A 222 4.13 -35.99 29.82
N GLU A 223 4.83 -37.12 30.01
CA GLU A 223 4.78 -38.31 29.12
C GLU A 223 4.06 -39.53 29.73
N ARG A 224 3.28 -40.30 28.93
CA ARG A 224 2.49 -41.48 29.39
C ARG A 224 2.74 -42.74 28.53
N THR A 225 2.88 -43.95 29.14
CA THR A 225 3.18 -45.24 28.42
C THR A 225 2.24 -46.40 28.84
N ARG A 226 2.01 -47.43 27.99
CA ARG A 226 1.08 -48.58 28.21
C ARG A 226 1.79 -49.96 28.36
N GLY A 227 1.23 -50.91 29.13
CA GLY A 227 1.74 -52.29 29.25
C GLY A 227 0.72 -53.35 29.74
N ASP A 228 1.05 -54.64 29.58
CA ASP A 228 0.24 -55.81 29.96
C ASP A 228 0.75 -56.51 31.22
N VAL A 229 -0.18 -56.91 32.09
CA VAL A 229 0.06 -57.67 33.33
C VAL A 229 -0.50 -59.07 33.18
N SER A 230 0.28 -60.11 33.50
CA SER A 230 -0.25 -61.48 33.58
C SER A 230 -0.71 -61.81 35.01
N LEU A 231 -1.76 -62.62 35.12
CA LEU A 231 -2.44 -62.94 36.36
C LEU A 231 -2.36 -64.43 36.64
N SER A 232 -1.94 -64.78 37.86
CA SER A 232 -2.08 -66.13 38.41
C SER A 232 -3.56 -66.45 38.56
N ASN A 233 -4.03 -67.57 38.04
CA ASN A 233 -5.44 -67.95 38.02
C ASN A 233 -5.68 -69.26 38.76
N VAL A 234 -6.40 -69.19 39.88
CA VAL A 234 -6.82 -70.38 40.65
C VAL A 234 -8.34 -70.50 40.61
N THR A 235 -8.86 -71.65 40.20
CA THR A 235 -10.30 -71.91 40.07
C THR A 235 -10.72 -73.19 40.78
N GLY A 236 -11.88 -73.15 41.42
CA GLY A 236 -12.57 -74.32 41.95
C GLY A 236 -14.00 -74.38 41.41
N GLU A 237 -14.48 -75.56 41.05
CA GLU A 237 -15.81 -75.75 40.47
C GLU A 237 -16.46 -77.03 41.00
N ILE A 238 -17.75 -76.92 41.33
CA ILE A 238 -18.66 -78.04 41.56
C ILE A 238 -19.72 -78.06 40.47
N ALA A 239 -19.98 -79.22 39.88
CA ALA A 239 -21.02 -79.40 38.88
C ALA A 239 -21.96 -80.53 39.24
N LEU A 240 -23.26 -80.23 39.24
CA LEU A 240 -24.32 -81.18 39.55
C LEU A 240 -24.99 -81.63 38.26
N ARG A 241 -25.04 -82.94 38.03
CA ARG A 241 -25.71 -83.51 36.86
C ARG A 241 -27.22 -83.44 37.01
N VAL A 242 -27.91 -83.03 35.95
CA VAL A 242 -29.37 -83.14 35.83
C VAL A 242 -29.72 -84.62 35.58
N PRO A 243 -30.59 -85.24 36.41
CA PRO A 243 -30.98 -86.64 36.23
C PRO A 243 -31.50 -86.93 34.81
N ASP A 244 -31.15 -88.10 34.27
CA ASP A 244 -31.53 -88.56 32.92
C ASP A 244 -31.10 -87.68 31.73
N MET A 245 -30.23 -86.69 31.97
CA MET A 245 -29.64 -85.84 30.95
C MET A 245 -28.09 -85.86 31.02
N ASN A 246 -27.45 -85.54 29.90
CA ASN A 246 -26.00 -85.28 29.85
C ASN A 246 -25.74 -83.79 29.96
N LEU A 247 -26.30 -83.20 31.02
CA LEU A 247 -26.27 -81.77 31.32
C LEU A 247 -25.87 -81.60 32.79
N TRP A 248 -24.97 -80.66 33.05
CA TRP A 248 -24.50 -80.29 34.37
C TRP A 248 -24.70 -78.79 34.58
N GLY A 249 -25.35 -78.42 35.68
CA GLY A 249 -25.28 -77.06 36.20
C GLY A 249 -24.03 -76.96 37.08
N TYR A 250 -23.17 -75.97 36.85
CA TYR A 250 -21.95 -75.76 37.62
C TYR A 250 -21.91 -74.40 38.28
N GLY A 251 -21.23 -74.36 39.41
CA GLY A 251 -20.89 -73.15 40.14
C GLY A 251 -19.50 -73.25 40.73
N GLY A 252 -18.78 -72.15 40.78
CA GLY A 252 -17.40 -72.12 41.23
C GLY A 252 -16.91 -70.74 41.60
N GLY A 253 -15.78 -70.70 42.29
CA GLY A 253 -15.04 -69.47 42.57
C GLY A 253 -13.71 -69.47 41.83
N TYR A 254 -13.20 -68.28 41.52
CA TYR A 254 -11.86 -68.09 41.02
C TYR A 254 -11.17 -66.93 41.72
N ALA A 255 -9.84 -66.94 41.73
CA ALA A 255 -9.00 -65.86 42.22
C ALA A 255 -7.92 -65.56 41.18
N LEU A 256 -7.73 -64.27 40.90
CA LEU A 256 -6.73 -63.72 40.00
C LEU A 256 -5.78 -62.83 40.80
N ASP A 257 -4.47 -63.04 40.65
CA ASP A 257 -3.46 -62.24 41.35
C ASP A 257 -2.24 -61.98 40.47
N GLY A 258 -1.84 -60.72 40.33
CA GLY A 258 -0.66 -60.30 39.56
C GLY A 258 -0.49 -58.78 39.52
N ASN A 259 0.73 -58.30 39.76
CA ASN A 259 1.16 -56.89 39.75
C ASN A 259 0.05 -55.84 40.02
N ASN A 260 -0.35 -55.70 41.30
CA ASN A 260 -1.42 -54.81 41.80
C ASN A 260 -2.86 -55.12 41.36
N VAL A 261 -3.11 -56.25 40.71
CA VAL A 261 -4.43 -56.85 40.55
C VAL A 261 -4.56 -58.00 41.53
N SER A 262 -5.58 -57.97 42.38
CA SER A 262 -5.93 -59.06 43.30
C SER A 262 -7.44 -59.11 43.41
N THR A 263 -8.08 -59.98 42.64
CA THR A 263 -9.54 -60.07 42.56
C THR A 263 -10.00 -61.51 42.73
N GLY A 264 -11.20 -61.68 43.26
CA GLY A 264 -11.86 -62.97 43.39
C GLY A 264 -13.26 -62.88 42.81
N GLY A 265 -13.61 -63.81 41.96
CA GLY A 265 -14.91 -63.86 41.30
C GLY A 265 -15.63 -65.16 41.52
N TYR A 266 -16.88 -65.20 41.04
CA TYR A 266 -17.64 -66.43 40.94
C TYR A 266 -18.05 -66.70 39.50
N LYS A 267 -18.27 -67.98 39.19
CA LYS A 267 -18.80 -68.45 37.91
C LYS A 267 -19.98 -69.37 38.12
N LEU A 268 -21.00 -69.23 37.29
CA LEU A 268 -22.20 -70.05 37.26
C LEU A 268 -22.52 -70.40 35.81
N GLY A 269 -22.91 -71.63 35.53
CA GLY A 269 -23.22 -72.01 34.16
C GLY A 269 -23.85 -73.37 34.02
N ALA A 270 -24.10 -73.75 32.78
CA ALA A 270 -24.57 -75.07 32.42
C ALA A 270 -23.78 -75.60 31.22
N ARG A 271 -23.33 -76.85 31.32
CA ARG A 271 -22.63 -77.54 30.23
C ARG A 271 -23.23 -78.90 29.97
N GLY A 272 -23.29 -79.31 28.70
CA GLY A 272 -23.84 -80.61 28.37
C GLY A 272 -23.50 -81.07 26.96
N TYR A 273 -23.60 -82.38 26.76
CA TYR A 273 -23.43 -82.99 25.46
C TYR A 273 -24.74 -82.91 24.67
N ALA A 274 -24.76 -82.05 23.65
CA ALA A 274 -25.86 -81.97 22.68
C ALA A 274 -25.85 -83.18 21.74
N TYR A 275 -24.66 -83.75 21.50
CA TYR A 275 -24.44 -85.02 20.82
C TYR A 275 -23.27 -85.75 21.48
N ASP A 276 -23.09 -87.03 21.19
CA ASP A 276 -22.05 -87.90 21.79
C ASP A 276 -20.61 -87.32 21.73
N ASP A 277 -20.33 -86.52 20.71
CA ASP A 277 -19.07 -85.86 20.43
C ASP A 277 -19.13 -84.34 20.48
N LEU A 278 -20.30 -83.72 20.70
CA LEU A 278 -20.52 -82.27 20.71
C LEU A 278 -20.99 -81.78 22.08
N LEU A 279 -20.15 -81.00 22.75
CA LEU A 279 -20.48 -80.32 24.00
C LEU A 279 -20.74 -78.84 23.77
N LEU A 280 -21.77 -78.33 24.46
CA LEU A 280 -22.09 -76.92 24.57
C LEU A 280 -21.93 -76.51 26.04
N ASP A 281 -21.34 -75.34 26.28
CA ASP A 281 -21.18 -74.73 27.60
C ASP A 281 -21.59 -73.26 27.51
N PHE A 282 -22.43 -72.84 28.45
CA PHE A 282 -22.80 -71.45 28.65
C PHE A 282 -22.61 -71.09 30.12
N GLY A 283 -21.89 -70.01 30.38
CA GLY A 283 -21.56 -69.55 31.73
C GLY A 283 -21.60 -68.04 31.87
N VAL A 284 -21.74 -67.58 33.09
CA VAL A 284 -21.59 -66.18 33.50
C VAL A 284 -20.57 -66.12 34.63
N SER A 285 -19.62 -65.19 34.55
CA SER A 285 -18.67 -64.87 35.60
C SER A 285 -18.80 -63.41 36.00
N ASP A 286 -18.48 -63.09 37.26
CA ASP A 286 -18.50 -61.72 37.77
C ASP A 286 -17.38 -61.52 38.80
N ASP A 287 -16.62 -60.42 38.63
CA ASP A 287 -15.58 -59.94 39.55
C ASP A 287 -15.34 -58.43 39.41
N ASP A 288 -14.61 -57.85 40.37
CA ASP A 288 -14.37 -56.40 40.45
C ASP A 288 -13.41 -55.84 39.37
N GLU A 289 -12.62 -56.68 38.68
CA GLU A 289 -11.63 -56.23 37.68
C GLU A 289 -12.17 -56.36 36.25
N PHE A 290 -12.84 -57.48 35.93
CA PHE A 290 -13.33 -57.79 34.59
C PHE A 290 -14.85 -57.62 34.43
N GLY A 291 -15.58 -57.37 35.52
CA GLY A 291 -17.03 -57.19 35.54
C GLY A 291 -17.81 -58.47 35.18
N THR A 292 -19.10 -58.31 34.88
CA THR A 292 -19.96 -59.43 34.50
C THR A 292 -19.73 -59.83 33.03
N LEU A 293 -19.28 -61.06 32.80
CA LEU A 293 -19.02 -61.62 31.46
C LEU A 293 -19.85 -62.86 31.21
N ALA A 294 -20.46 -62.95 30.02
CA ALA A 294 -21.17 -64.15 29.55
C ALA A 294 -20.31 -64.91 28.54
N THR A 295 -19.99 -66.17 28.84
CA THR A 295 -19.16 -67.05 28.01
C THR A 295 -20.01 -68.10 27.33
N PHE A 296 -19.87 -68.24 26.02
CA PHE A 296 -20.44 -69.34 25.24
C PHE A 296 -19.32 -70.15 24.58
N GLN A 297 -19.45 -71.47 24.63
CA GLN A 297 -18.40 -72.39 24.23
C GLN A 297 -18.96 -73.64 23.56
N VAL A 298 -18.30 -74.03 22.46
CA VAL A 298 -18.64 -75.21 21.66
C VAL A 298 -17.40 -76.09 21.55
N VAL A 299 -17.57 -77.38 21.85
CA VAL A 299 -16.49 -78.37 21.81
C VAL A 299 -16.92 -79.56 20.99
N TRP A 300 -16.27 -79.78 19.86
CA TRP A 300 -16.51 -80.94 19.02
C TRP A 300 -15.30 -81.88 19.05
N THR A 301 -15.54 -83.14 19.41
CA THR A 301 -14.53 -84.19 19.57
C THR A 301 -14.89 -85.43 18.76
N PRO A 302 -14.76 -85.39 17.42
CA PRO A 302 -15.24 -86.44 16.54
C PRO A 302 -14.69 -87.82 16.92
N GLY A 303 -15.57 -88.80 17.12
CA GLY A 303 -15.19 -90.18 17.43
C GLY A 303 -14.80 -90.44 18.89
N ARG A 304 -15.16 -89.55 19.83
CA ARG A 304 -14.94 -89.72 21.29
C ARG A 304 -15.57 -91.00 21.88
N VAL A 305 -16.69 -91.50 21.37
CA VAL A 305 -17.36 -92.73 21.83
C VAL A 305 -17.70 -93.68 20.67
N SER A 306 -17.77 -95.00 20.91
CA SER A 306 -17.68 -96.03 19.86
C SER A 306 -18.98 -96.71 19.40
N SER A 307 -20.19 -96.26 19.76
CA SER A 307 -21.44 -96.85 19.22
C SER A 307 -22.69 -96.00 19.46
N ARG A 308 -23.55 -95.88 18.43
CA ARG A 308 -24.89 -95.25 18.43
C ARG A 308 -25.69 -95.53 19.73
N PRO A 309 -26.12 -94.52 20.52
CA PRO A 309 -26.97 -94.72 21.68
C PRO A 309 -28.43 -94.71 21.24
N THR A 310 -29.19 -95.75 21.58
CA THR A 310 -30.66 -95.66 21.62
C THR A 310 -31.16 -95.15 22.98
N GLN A 311 -30.26 -94.74 23.88
CA GLN A 311 -30.60 -94.07 25.13
C GLN A 311 -29.50 -93.07 25.50
N CYS A 312 -29.88 -91.86 25.96
CA CYS A 312 -28.99 -90.82 26.48
C CYS A 312 -28.33 -91.21 27.83
N VAL A 313 -27.92 -92.47 28.00
CA VAL A 313 -27.31 -92.97 29.24
C VAL A 313 -25.80 -92.93 29.06
N HIS A 314 -25.20 -91.80 29.46
CA HIS A 314 -23.74 -91.63 29.47
C HIS A 314 -23.14 -92.41 30.65
N ASN A 315 -22.28 -93.37 30.33
CA ASN A 315 -21.60 -94.23 31.30
C ASN A 315 -20.36 -93.50 31.85
N ILE A 316 -20.08 -93.66 33.15
CA ILE A 316 -18.87 -93.13 33.80
C ILE A 316 -17.59 -93.44 33.00
N ASN A 317 -17.55 -94.56 32.29
CA ASN A 317 -16.39 -94.95 31.46
C ASN A 317 -16.15 -94.06 30.23
N ASP A 318 -17.19 -93.44 29.67
CA ASP A 318 -17.05 -92.49 28.55
C ASP A 318 -16.42 -91.16 29.00
N ARG A 319 -16.56 -90.85 30.29
CA ARG A 319 -15.99 -89.65 30.91
C ARG A 319 -14.47 -89.66 31.01
N MET A 320 -13.84 -90.84 30.92
CA MET A 320 -12.37 -90.98 30.82
C MET A 320 -11.79 -90.21 29.63
N ARG A 321 -12.59 -90.01 28.56
CA ARG A 321 -12.20 -89.37 27.30
C ARG A 321 -12.63 -87.90 27.19
N GLU A 322 -13.25 -87.33 28.22
CA GLU A 322 -13.58 -85.89 28.24
C GLU A 322 -12.30 -85.04 28.13
N PRO A 323 -12.35 -83.85 27.53
CA PRO A 323 -11.26 -82.88 27.72
C PRO A 323 -11.08 -82.56 29.21
N VAL A 324 -9.92 -82.05 29.60
CA VAL A 324 -9.73 -81.46 30.92
C VAL A 324 -10.31 -80.05 30.88
N TYR A 325 -11.20 -79.73 31.81
CA TYR A 325 -11.80 -78.40 31.90
C TYR A 325 -10.99 -77.51 32.81
N ARG A 326 -10.26 -76.58 32.18
CA ARG A 326 -9.38 -75.59 32.79
C ARG A 326 -9.53 -74.26 32.06
N PRO A 327 -9.17 -73.13 32.67
CA PRO A 327 -8.84 -71.92 31.91
C PRO A 327 -7.64 -72.25 31.01
N MET A 328 -7.84 -72.16 29.69
CA MET A 328 -6.83 -72.52 28.68
C MET A 328 -6.02 -71.31 28.19
N TYR A 329 -6.39 -70.10 28.59
CA TYR A 329 -5.70 -68.85 28.27
C TYR A 329 -4.79 -68.42 29.44
N VAL A 330 -3.83 -67.55 29.14
CA VAL A 330 -3.10 -66.78 30.16
C VAL A 330 -3.98 -65.60 30.53
N ALA A 331 -4.33 -65.46 31.82
CA ALA A 331 -5.14 -64.33 32.24
C ALA A 331 -4.29 -63.04 32.22
N THR A 332 -4.74 -61.97 31.57
CA THR A 332 -4.00 -60.71 31.44
C THR A 332 -4.86 -59.47 31.68
N GLN A 333 -4.22 -58.33 31.99
CA GLN A 333 -4.86 -57.02 32.20
C GLN A 333 -3.93 -55.87 31.74
N GLN A 334 -4.49 -54.88 31.03
CA GLN A 334 -3.75 -53.68 30.56
C GLN A 334 -3.65 -52.59 31.64
N ARG A 335 -2.52 -51.87 31.69
CA ARG A 335 -2.25 -50.72 32.59
C ARG A 335 -1.49 -49.59 31.90
N THR A 336 -1.65 -48.37 32.40
CA THR A 336 -0.93 -47.15 31.97
C THR A 336 0.00 -46.66 33.08
N PHE A 337 1.21 -46.22 32.72
CA PHE A 337 2.24 -45.71 33.62
C PHE A 337 2.57 -44.24 33.32
N LEU A 338 2.81 -43.46 34.39
CA LEU A 338 3.44 -42.13 34.35
C LEU A 338 4.93 -42.34 34.54
N THR A 339 5.77 -41.79 33.67
CA THR A 339 7.19 -42.15 33.72
C THR A 339 8.19 -40.99 33.70
N ASN A 340 7.98 -39.89 32.97
CA ASN A 340 8.98 -38.80 32.89
C ASN A 340 8.40 -37.42 32.56
N THR A 341 9.17 -36.38 32.91
CA THR A 341 9.08 -35.02 32.34
C THR A 341 10.24 -34.80 31.38
N SER A 342 9.98 -34.31 30.18
CA SER A 342 10.99 -33.91 29.19
C SER A 342 10.98 -32.40 29.01
N THR A 343 12.16 -31.81 28.85
CA THR A 343 12.35 -30.39 28.55
C THR A 343 12.13 -30.17 27.06
N LEU A 344 11.38 -29.13 26.71
CA LEU A 344 11.18 -28.76 25.31
C LEU A 344 12.50 -28.22 24.72
N THR A 345 12.85 -28.67 23.51
CA THR A 345 13.91 -28.06 22.71
C THR A 345 13.34 -27.16 21.63
N ASP A 346 14.09 -26.13 21.26
CA ASP A 346 13.81 -25.28 20.10
C ASP A 346 14.04 -26.04 18.78
N GLU A 347 14.00 -25.32 17.66
CA GLU A 347 14.20 -25.85 16.31
C GLU A 347 15.64 -26.27 16.01
N ASP A 348 16.62 -25.70 16.72
CA ASP A 348 18.04 -26.03 16.61
C ASP A 348 18.44 -27.23 17.50
N GLY A 349 17.53 -27.65 18.38
CA GLY A 349 17.71 -28.76 19.31
C GLY A 349 18.34 -28.35 20.65
N ASP A 350 18.46 -27.05 20.90
CA ASP A 350 18.86 -26.47 22.17
C ASP A 350 17.66 -26.35 23.12
N ILE A 351 17.91 -26.14 24.42
CA ILE A 351 16.82 -26.07 25.40
C ILE A 351 16.07 -24.76 25.24
N ALA A 352 14.74 -24.84 25.05
CA ALA A 352 13.85 -23.69 25.02
C ALA A 352 13.76 -23.03 26.41
N ARG A 353 14.61 -22.03 26.64
CA ARG A 353 14.73 -21.34 27.92
C ARG A 353 13.80 -20.12 28.00
N VAL A 354 13.09 -19.99 29.12
CA VAL A 354 12.19 -18.87 29.45
C VAL A 354 12.65 -18.20 30.73
N VAL A 355 12.92 -16.90 30.67
CA VAL A 355 13.19 -16.03 31.81
C VAL A 355 11.91 -15.27 32.14
N HIS A 356 11.43 -15.41 33.38
CA HIS A 356 10.17 -14.80 33.81
C HIS A 356 10.40 -13.48 34.53
N VAL A 357 9.58 -12.47 34.22
CA VAL A 357 9.58 -11.16 34.89
C VAL A 357 8.16 -10.83 35.37
N ASP A 358 8.02 -10.45 36.65
CA ASP A 358 6.76 -10.07 37.27
C ASP A 358 7.01 -8.97 38.31
N SER A 359 6.48 -7.77 38.06
CA SER A 359 6.61 -6.61 38.98
C SER A 359 5.97 -6.85 40.36
N THR A 360 5.08 -7.83 40.48
CA THR A 360 4.36 -8.18 41.71
C THR A 360 5.04 -9.30 42.50
N ALA A 361 6.07 -9.95 41.94
CA ALA A 361 6.81 -11.01 42.58
C ALA A 361 7.64 -10.50 43.79
N THR A 362 8.12 -11.44 44.62
CA THR A 362 8.90 -11.08 45.81
C THR A 362 10.38 -10.92 45.45
N ALA A 363 10.93 -9.72 45.66
CA ALA A 363 12.34 -9.46 45.39
C ALA A 363 13.29 -10.18 46.38
N PRO A 364 14.52 -10.56 45.96
CA PRO A 364 15.02 -10.54 44.58
C PRO A 364 14.55 -11.78 43.80
N GLY A 365 14.17 -11.58 42.54
CA GLY A 365 13.93 -12.67 41.61
C GLY A 365 15.23 -13.25 41.03
N ASP A 366 15.18 -14.50 40.56
CA ASP A 366 16.28 -15.15 39.82
C ASP A 366 15.91 -15.47 38.36
N GLY A 367 14.71 -15.07 37.93
CA GLY A 367 14.20 -15.23 36.57
C GLY A 367 13.61 -16.61 36.28
N THR A 368 13.56 -17.51 37.26
CA THR A 368 12.79 -18.75 37.16
C THR A 368 11.28 -18.47 37.25
N PHE A 369 10.44 -19.39 36.76
CA PHE A 369 8.99 -19.29 36.90
C PHE A 369 8.56 -19.18 38.37
N GLU A 370 9.23 -19.87 39.29
CA GLU A 370 8.92 -19.86 40.71
C GLU A 370 9.41 -18.60 41.44
N ASN A 371 10.47 -17.95 40.93
CA ASN A 371 10.96 -16.66 41.45
C ASN A 371 11.26 -15.69 40.29
N PRO A 372 10.22 -15.13 39.64
CA PRO A 372 10.40 -14.20 38.52
C PRO A 372 11.24 -12.98 38.91
N LEU A 373 11.99 -12.42 37.95
CA LEU A 373 12.65 -11.13 38.13
C LEU A 373 11.60 -10.07 38.48
N THR A 374 11.92 -9.18 39.43
CA THR A 374 11.02 -8.09 39.83
C THR A 374 11.27 -6.79 39.09
N SER A 375 12.32 -6.73 38.26
CA SER A 375 12.74 -5.54 37.54
C SER A 375 13.18 -5.87 36.11
N LEU A 376 12.90 -4.94 35.19
CA LEU A 376 13.38 -5.02 33.79
C LEU A 376 14.89 -4.80 33.67
N ASP A 377 15.48 -4.00 34.57
CA ASP A 377 16.91 -3.69 34.57
C ASP A 377 17.77 -4.95 34.78
N ASP A 378 17.20 -5.98 35.42
CA ASP A 378 17.85 -7.25 35.70
C ASP A 378 17.84 -8.23 34.51
N VAL A 379 17.07 -7.97 33.44
CA VAL A 379 16.90 -8.89 32.30
C VAL A 379 18.24 -9.22 31.66
N PHE A 380 19.04 -8.21 31.29
CA PHE A 380 20.32 -8.41 30.59
C PHE A 380 21.28 -9.30 31.37
N ALA A 381 21.33 -9.15 32.70
CA ALA A 381 22.27 -9.89 33.55
C ALA A 381 21.84 -11.34 33.85
N ASN A 382 20.55 -11.66 33.65
CA ASN A 382 19.96 -12.94 34.04
C ASN A 382 19.43 -13.78 32.86
N SER A 383 19.44 -13.24 31.63
CA SER A 383 19.18 -13.98 30.39
C SER A 383 20.46 -14.35 29.63
N ASN A 384 20.31 -15.14 28.56
CA ASN A 384 21.32 -15.40 27.53
C ASN A 384 20.81 -14.93 26.15
N GLU A 385 21.68 -14.98 25.14
CA GLU A 385 21.29 -14.93 23.73
C GLU A 385 20.29 -16.05 23.41
N ASN A 386 19.35 -15.80 22.49
CA ASN A 386 18.26 -16.72 22.08
C ASN A 386 17.22 -17.09 23.17
N ASP A 387 17.30 -16.52 24.38
CA ASP A 387 16.30 -16.77 25.42
C ASP A 387 14.93 -16.13 25.08
N ILE A 388 13.85 -16.73 25.58
CA ILE A 388 12.56 -16.06 25.68
C ILE A 388 12.50 -15.35 27.04
N VAL A 389 12.15 -14.07 27.06
CA VAL A 389 11.82 -13.32 28.28
C VAL A 389 10.32 -13.09 28.28
N LEU A 390 9.62 -13.73 29.23
CA LEU A 390 8.18 -13.63 29.37
C LEU A 390 7.82 -12.74 30.55
N VAL A 391 7.21 -11.59 30.25
CA VAL A 391 6.73 -10.62 31.23
C VAL A 391 5.27 -10.94 31.55
N HIS A 392 4.99 -11.18 32.84
CA HIS A 392 3.69 -11.66 33.30
C HIS A 392 2.60 -10.59 33.16
N SER A 393 1.38 -11.03 32.85
CA SER A 393 0.22 -10.15 32.69
C SER A 393 -0.05 -9.28 33.91
N GLY A 394 -0.40 -8.01 33.66
CA GLY A 394 -0.70 -7.03 34.70
C GLY A 394 0.50 -6.49 35.45
N SER A 395 1.73 -6.78 35.00
CA SER A 395 2.92 -6.13 35.53
C SER A 395 3.00 -4.65 35.14
N THR A 396 3.52 -3.81 36.04
CA THR A 396 3.81 -2.40 35.77
C THR A 396 5.19 -2.04 36.32
N PHE A 397 6.09 -1.60 35.45
CA PHE A 397 7.47 -1.24 35.79
C PHE A 397 7.65 0.27 35.67
N ASN A 398 8.06 0.93 36.75
CA ASN A 398 8.15 2.40 36.82
C ASN A 398 9.60 2.86 36.79
N GLY A 399 10.02 3.58 35.74
CA GLY A 399 11.36 4.12 35.60
C GLY A 399 12.43 3.13 35.14
N GLU A 400 12.03 1.91 34.79
CA GLU A 400 12.91 0.79 34.47
C GLU A 400 13.01 0.53 32.96
N SER A 401 14.06 -0.17 32.52
CA SER A 401 14.35 -0.40 31.11
C SER A 401 14.78 -1.84 30.84
N ALA A 402 14.26 -2.44 29.77
CA ALA A 402 14.71 -3.75 29.32
C ALA A 402 15.85 -3.60 28.29
N VAL A 403 17.03 -4.13 28.60
CA VAL A 403 18.14 -4.22 27.64
C VAL A 403 18.25 -5.66 27.13
N LEU A 404 18.08 -5.85 25.83
CA LEU A 404 18.02 -7.18 25.21
C LEU A 404 19.37 -7.66 24.69
N GLN A 405 19.57 -8.98 24.74
CA GLN A 405 20.68 -9.70 24.09
C GLN A 405 20.32 -10.09 22.65
N THR A 406 21.30 -10.61 21.91
CA THR A 406 21.13 -11.07 20.52
C THR A 406 20.11 -12.23 20.45
N GLU A 407 19.31 -12.30 19.38
CA GLU A 407 18.30 -13.36 19.12
C GLU A 407 17.21 -13.50 20.19
N GLN A 408 17.09 -12.55 21.11
CA GLN A 408 16.17 -12.67 22.24
C GLN A 408 14.72 -12.37 21.85
N ARG A 409 13.76 -13.08 22.47
CA ARG A 409 12.33 -12.80 22.33
C ARG A 409 11.77 -12.21 23.62
N PHE A 410 11.43 -10.93 23.62
CA PHE A 410 10.83 -10.20 24.73
C PHE A 410 9.31 -10.13 24.55
N LEU A 411 8.57 -10.89 25.36
CA LEU A 411 7.14 -11.17 25.15
C LEU A 411 6.33 -10.77 26.39
N GLY A 412 5.29 -9.95 26.22
CA GLY A 412 4.32 -9.65 27.27
C GLY A 412 3.12 -10.59 27.22
N GLU A 413 2.70 -11.11 28.37
CA GLU A 413 1.48 -11.92 28.47
C GLU A 413 0.26 -11.02 28.74
N GLY A 414 -0.86 -11.26 28.06
CA GLY A 414 -2.11 -10.49 28.21
C GLY A 414 -2.75 -10.16 26.86
N GLY A 415 -3.90 -9.47 26.88
CA GLY A 415 -4.54 -8.94 25.67
C GLY A 415 -5.06 -10.00 24.69
N ASP A 416 -5.24 -11.24 25.13
CA ASP A 416 -5.56 -12.40 24.29
C ASP A 416 -4.51 -12.73 23.20
N VAL A 417 -3.30 -12.17 23.31
CA VAL A 417 -2.18 -12.47 22.39
C VAL A 417 -1.58 -13.83 22.73
N VAL A 418 -1.46 -14.67 21.70
CA VAL A 418 -0.90 -16.03 21.82
C VAL A 418 0.54 -16.04 21.35
N HIS A 419 1.45 -16.41 22.25
CA HIS A 419 2.87 -16.60 21.93
C HIS A 419 3.17 -18.08 21.69
N THR A 420 3.95 -18.37 20.64
CA THR A 420 4.35 -19.74 20.29
C THR A 420 5.86 -19.88 20.16
N ILE A 421 6.36 -21.12 20.26
CA ILE A 421 7.74 -21.51 19.99
C ILE A 421 7.75 -22.65 18.96
N GLN A 422 8.70 -22.60 18.03
CA GLN A 422 8.99 -23.74 17.16
C GLN A 422 9.84 -24.76 17.93
N SER A 423 9.41 -26.01 17.92
CA SER A 423 10.09 -27.11 18.59
C SER A 423 10.38 -28.23 17.61
N LEU A 424 11.63 -28.71 17.64
CA LEU A 424 12.06 -29.88 16.88
C LEU A 424 11.16 -31.12 17.13
N ASP A 425 10.56 -31.22 18.32
CA ASP A 425 9.77 -32.37 18.73
C ASP A 425 8.29 -32.29 18.34
N PHE A 426 7.73 -31.07 18.18
CA PHE A 426 6.26 -30.85 18.06
C PHE A 426 5.84 -29.82 17.00
N ASP A 427 6.77 -29.36 16.16
CA ASP A 427 6.55 -28.28 15.19
C ASP A 427 6.25 -26.97 15.92
N THR A 428 4.99 -26.62 16.20
CA THR A 428 4.64 -25.38 16.92
C THR A 428 4.00 -25.67 18.28
N VAL A 429 4.53 -25.07 19.34
CA VAL A 429 4.02 -25.18 20.72
C VAL A 429 3.58 -23.81 21.21
N GLU A 430 2.40 -23.73 21.79
CA GLU A 430 1.89 -22.54 22.47
C GLU A 430 2.50 -22.42 23.86
N LEU A 431 2.95 -21.20 24.22
CA LEU A 431 3.47 -20.92 25.55
C LEU A 431 2.34 -21.08 26.59
N PRO A 432 2.56 -21.85 27.67
CA PRO A 432 1.58 -21.98 28.76
C PRO A 432 1.23 -20.62 29.38
N GLU A 433 0.04 -20.50 29.96
CA GLU A 433 -0.26 -19.30 30.77
C GLU A 433 0.55 -19.33 32.07
N THR A 434 1.07 -18.18 32.50
CA THR A 434 1.81 -18.09 33.77
C THR A 434 0.88 -18.26 34.98
N ALA A 435 -0.38 -17.87 34.81
CA ALA A 435 -1.47 -18.13 35.74
C ALA A 435 -2.79 -18.29 34.97
N VAL A 436 -3.76 -18.99 35.57
CA VAL A 436 -5.07 -19.21 34.93
C VAL A 436 -5.74 -17.89 34.58
N GLY A 437 -5.98 -17.66 33.29
CA GLY A 437 -6.62 -16.46 32.75
C GLY A 437 -5.66 -15.28 32.49
N ALA A 438 -4.36 -15.45 32.72
CA ALA A 438 -3.35 -14.40 32.48
C ALA A 438 -3.32 -13.94 31.01
N ARG A 439 -3.59 -14.85 30.06
CA ARG A 439 -3.72 -14.50 28.64
C ARG A 439 -4.79 -13.44 28.36
N SER A 440 -5.94 -13.55 29.02
CA SER A 440 -7.04 -12.57 28.91
C SER A 440 -6.86 -11.37 29.84
N GLY A 441 -5.75 -11.32 30.59
CA GLY A 441 -5.41 -10.23 31.49
C GLY A 441 -4.91 -8.99 30.74
N SER A 442 -4.55 -7.95 31.50
CA SER A 442 -3.94 -6.74 30.94
C SER A 442 -2.52 -7.01 30.44
N VAL A 443 -2.15 -6.37 29.33
CA VAL A 443 -0.77 -6.39 28.84
C VAL A 443 0.18 -5.75 29.86
N PRO A 444 1.47 -6.12 29.89
CA PRO A 444 2.44 -5.48 30.79
C PRO A 444 2.73 -4.03 30.39
N VAL A 445 2.93 -3.17 31.39
CA VAL A 445 3.17 -1.74 31.22
C VAL A 445 4.60 -1.37 31.61
N ILE A 446 5.31 -0.64 30.74
CA ILE A 446 6.58 0.04 31.03
C ILE A 446 6.29 1.54 31.12
N ASP A 447 6.38 2.11 32.32
CA ASP A 447 6.02 3.51 32.59
C ASP A 447 7.26 4.34 32.99
N GLY A 448 7.51 5.46 32.30
CA GLY A 448 8.45 6.47 32.76
C GLY A 448 9.93 6.08 32.68
N ALA A 449 10.31 5.16 31.79
CA ALA A 449 11.67 4.66 31.64
C ALA A 449 12.71 5.79 31.51
N THR A 450 13.82 5.72 32.27
CA THR A 450 14.82 6.82 32.30
C THR A 450 15.74 6.88 31.07
N ILE A 451 15.71 5.83 30.24
CA ILE A 451 16.36 5.73 28.93
C ILE A 451 15.32 5.22 27.92
N ALA A 452 15.63 4.24 27.07
CA ALA A 452 14.61 3.54 26.30
C ALA A 452 13.84 2.53 27.16
N GLY A 453 12.51 2.44 27.04
CA GLY A 453 11.72 1.37 27.66
C GLY A 453 12.20 -0.02 27.24
N VAL A 454 12.50 -0.18 25.95
CA VAL A 454 13.22 -1.34 25.41
C VAL A 454 14.44 -0.88 24.59
N GLN A 455 15.62 -1.34 24.98
CA GLN A 455 16.89 -1.06 24.30
C GLN A 455 17.42 -2.32 23.62
N ILE A 456 17.60 -2.25 22.31
CA ILE A 456 18.28 -3.30 21.54
C ILE A 456 19.78 -3.03 21.56
N GLY A 457 20.57 -4.00 22.05
CA GLY A 457 22.00 -3.86 22.31
C GLY A 457 22.85 -3.49 21.09
N THR A 458 24.07 -3.00 21.32
CA THR A 458 25.02 -2.53 20.29
C THR A 458 25.74 -3.66 19.53
N ALA A 459 25.37 -4.93 19.72
CA ALA A 459 26.00 -6.05 19.04
C ALA A 459 25.53 -6.13 17.59
N ALA A 460 26.42 -6.56 16.68
CA ALA A 460 26.04 -6.78 15.30
C ALA A 460 25.12 -8.01 15.19
N LEU A 461 23.89 -7.81 14.77
CA LEU A 461 22.94 -8.85 14.38
C LEU A 461 23.44 -9.51 13.09
N ALA A 462 23.98 -10.72 13.20
CA ALA A 462 24.43 -11.47 12.04
C ALA A 462 23.25 -11.88 11.14
N ASP A 463 23.57 -12.29 9.91
CA ASP A 463 22.58 -12.77 8.94
C ASP A 463 21.80 -13.96 9.53
N ALA A 464 20.47 -13.94 9.38
CA ALA A 464 19.51 -14.88 10.00
C ALA A 464 19.22 -14.74 11.50
N THR A 465 19.83 -13.78 12.21
CA THR A 465 19.45 -13.49 13.62
C THR A 465 18.17 -12.62 13.69
N SER A 466 17.31 -12.84 14.69
CA SER A 466 16.10 -12.03 14.89
C SER A 466 15.80 -11.73 16.36
N ILE A 467 15.53 -10.47 16.71
CA ILE A 467 15.00 -10.08 18.01
C ILE A 467 13.49 -9.84 17.89
N GLU A 468 12.71 -10.27 18.87
CA GLU A 468 11.26 -10.03 18.93
C GLU A 468 10.92 -9.19 20.17
N VAL A 469 10.09 -8.16 20.01
CA VAL A 469 9.45 -7.40 21.10
C VAL A 469 7.94 -7.44 20.85
N ASN A 470 7.16 -8.03 21.74
CA ASN A 470 5.74 -8.27 21.45
C ASN A 470 4.82 -8.07 22.65
N ASN A 471 3.70 -7.36 22.45
CA ASN A 471 2.58 -7.22 23.39
C ASN A 471 2.88 -6.41 24.67
N PHE A 472 3.18 -5.11 24.52
CA PHE A 472 3.49 -4.20 25.63
C PHE A 472 2.79 -2.84 25.47
N ASP A 473 2.45 -2.23 26.60
CA ASP A 473 2.15 -0.80 26.68
C ASP A 473 3.36 -0.07 27.25
N ILE A 474 3.94 0.86 26.48
CA ILE A 474 5.06 1.70 26.90
C ILE A 474 4.54 3.14 27.00
N THR A 475 4.68 3.76 28.16
CA THR A 475 4.16 5.12 28.41
C THR A 475 5.18 5.95 29.16
N GLY A 476 5.27 7.26 28.90
CA GLY A 476 6.25 8.10 29.56
C GLY A 476 7.71 7.79 29.18
N GLY A 477 8.65 8.37 29.91
CA GLY A 477 10.08 8.05 29.80
C GLY A 477 10.82 8.90 28.77
N ASP A 478 12.04 8.51 28.38
CA ASP A 478 12.82 9.20 27.34
C ASP A 478 12.47 8.65 25.95
N VAL A 479 12.74 7.36 25.69
CA VAL A 479 12.38 6.71 24.42
C VAL A 479 11.53 5.46 24.65
N GLY A 480 10.58 5.16 23.77
CA GLY A 480 9.81 3.92 23.86
C GLY A 480 10.67 2.70 23.52
N ILE A 481 11.09 2.60 22.25
CA ILE A 481 11.99 1.54 21.76
C ILE A 481 13.19 2.18 21.05
N ARG A 482 14.41 1.82 21.46
CA ARG A 482 15.64 2.28 20.80
C ARG A 482 16.43 1.11 20.22
N SER A 483 16.77 1.23 18.94
CA SER A 483 17.60 0.27 18.21
C SER A 483 18.87 0.93 17.67
N THR A 484 20.01 0.43 18.14
CA THR A 484 21.34 0.76 17.60
C THR A 484 21.97 -0.46 16.91
N ALA A 485 21.14 -1.42 16.50
CA ALA A 485 21.58 -2.69 15.97
C ALA A 485 22.33 -2.50 14.64
N THR A 486 23.48 -3.14 14.51
CA THR A 486 24.22 -3.20 13.23
C THR A 486 24.19 -4.63 12.67
N GLY A 487 24.59 -4.88 11.42
CA GLY A 487 24.48 -6.17 10.73
C GLY A 487 23.24 -6.33 9.85
N THR A 488 22.91 -7.56 9.44
CA THR A 488 21.81 -7.88 8.50
C THR A 488 20.64 -8.63 9.14
N GLY A 489 20.68 -8.85 10.46
CA GLY A 489 19.56 -9.47 11.19
C GLY A 489 18.30 -8.59 11.25
N THR A 490 17.28 -9.09 11.94
CA THR A 490 15.95 -8.47 11.99
C THR A 490 15.52 -8.09 13.41
N LEU A 491 14.85 -6.95 13.58
CA LEU A 491 14.09 -6.60 14.78
C LEU A 491 12.60 -6.65 14.43
N ASN A 492 11.83 -7.48 15.11
CA ASN A 492 10.39 -7.59 14.94
C ASN A 492 9.70 -7.02 16.18
N VAL A 493 8.93 -5.96 16.02
CA VAL A 493 8.09 -5.37 17.07
C VAL A 493 6.63 -5.62 16.69
N GLY A 494 5.85 -6.19 17.61
CA GLY A 494 4.46 -6.58 17.39
C GLY A 494 3.53 -6.14 18.51
N ASN A 495 2.33 -5.65 18.23
CA ASN A 495 1.32 -5.35 19.25
C ASN A 495 1.85 -4.45 20.38
N VAL A 496 2.51 -3.34 20.05
CA VAL A 496 3.06 -2.42 21.04
C VAL A 496 2.39 -1.05 20.93
N ALA A 497 1.85 -0.56 22.05
CA ALA A 497 1.41 0.82 22.17
C ALA A 497 2.51 1.64 22.85
N ILE A 498 2.88 2.76 22.27
CA ILE A 498 3.87 3.71 22.81
C ILE A 498 3.17 5.05 22.99
N SER A 499 3.28 5.66 24.17
CA SER A 499 2.62 6.92 24.48
C SER A 499 3.45 7.86 25.34
N ASP A 500 3.25 9.18 25.19
CA ASP A 500 3.74 10.21 26.11
C ASP A 500 5.26 10.14 26.41
N THR A 501 6.09 9.66 25.46
CA THR A 501 7.54 9.62 25.66
C THR A 501 8.12 11.04 25.57
N GLY A 502 9.09 11.36 26.41
CA GLY A 502 9.70 12.69 26.48
C GLY A 502 10.71 12.99 25.38
N SER A 503 11.07 12.01 24.55
CA SER A 503 11.91 12.17 23.36
C SER A 503 11.31 11.42 22.16
N HIS A 504 11.67 10.16 21.92
CA HIS A 504 11.21 9.44 20.72
C HIS A 504 10.25 8.30 21.04
N GLY A 505 9.28 8.03 20.16
CA GLY A 505 8.46 6.82 20.29
C GLY A 505 9.30 5.59 19.96
N VAL A 506 9.77 5.55 18.72
CA VAL A 506 10.76 4.58 18.22
C VAL A 506 11.95 5.32 17.66
N GLU A 507 13.16 4.91 18.04
CA GLU A 507 14.41 5.49 17.57
C GLU A 507 15.32 4.41 16.96
N VAL A 508 15.74 4.60 15.71
CA VAL A 508 16.70 3.75 14.99
C VAL A 508 17.94 4.58 14.67
N VAL A 509 19.10 4.21 15.21
CA VAL A 509 20.33 5.02 15.08
C VAL A 509 21.49 4.19 14.53
N GLY A 510 22.07 4.65 13.42
CA GLY A 510 23.28 4.10 12.79
C GLY A 510 23.12 2.64 12.35
N SER A 511 21.88 2.19 12.17
CA SER A 511 21.55 0.80 11.89
C SER A 511 21.67 0.48 10.41
N ASN A 512 22.04 -0.76 10.11
CA ASN A 512 21.96 -1.37 8.78
C ASN A 512 21.11 -2.66 8.75
N ALA A 513 20.47 -2.98 9.88
CA ALA A 513 19.54 -4.09 10.03
C ALA A 513 18.15 -3.80 9.42
N THR A 514 17.31 -4.83 9.33
CA THR A 514 15.89 -4.67 8.97
C THR A 514 15.03 -4.61 10.24
N HIS A 515 14.20 -3.60 10.38
CA HIS A 515 13.24 -3.43 11.47
C HIS A 515 11.83 -3.59 10.90
N THR A 516 11.02 -4.45 11.50
CA THR A 516 9.63 -4.69 11.14
C THR A 516 8.77 -4.40 12.35
N LEU A 517 7.90 -3.40 12.25
CA LEU A 517 6.97 -2.97 13.28
C LEU A 517 5.55 -3.25 12.79
N ILE A 518 4.81 -4.12 13.48
CA ILE A 518 3.46 -4.56 13.09
C ILE A 518 2.53 -4.29 14.26
N ASP A 519 1.38 -3.68 13.99
CA ASP A 519 0.40 -3.29 15.00
C ASP A 519 1.04 -2.44 16.10
N VAL A 520 1.95 -1.55 15.69
CA VAL A 520 2.59 -0.56 16.57
C VAL A 520 1.83 0.76 16.46
N THR A 521 1.37 1.27 17.60
CA THR A 521 0.72 2.59 17.69
C THR A 521 1.58 3.49 18.54
N ILE A 522 1.98 4.64 18.00
CA ILE A 522 2.74 5.67 18.70
C ILE A 522 1.84 6.87 18.87
N THR A 523 1.59 7.32 20.10
CA THR A 523 0.72 8.47 20.40
C THR A 523 1.49 9.50 21.22
N ASP A 524 1.47 10.77 20.83
CA ASP A 524 2.02 11.87 21.65
C ASP A 524 3.45 11.63 22.15
N ALA A 525 4.33 11.16 21.25
CA ALA A 525 5.75 10.96 21.56
C ALA A 525 6.60 12.18 21.16
N GLY A 526 7.38 12.67 22.11
CA GLY A 526 8.24 13.86 22.02
C GLY A 526 7.55 15.12 22.54
N ASP A 527 8.35 15.98 23.19
CA ASP A 527 7.92 17.26 23.79
C ASP A 527 8.75 18.47 23.29
N ALA A 528 9.82 18.27 22.51
CA ALA A 528 10.74 19.31 22.08
C ALA A 528 11.24 19.16 20.62
N ALA A 529 11.86 20.24 20.12
CA ALA A 529 12.44 20.29 18.78
C ALA A 529 13.50 19.20 18.55
N GLY A 530 13.38 18.48 17.43
CA GLY A 530 14.25 17.37 17.04
C GLY A 530 13.81 16.01 17.58
N GLU A 531 12.71 15.97 18.34
CA GLU A 531 12.07 14.75 18.82
C GLU A 531 10.97 14.27 17.87
N ALA A 532 10.60 12.99 17.97
CA ALA A 532 9.69 12.41 16.98
C ALA A 532 8.97 11.14 17.43
N GLY A 533 7.79 10.89 16.84
CA GLY A 533 7.12 9.59 16.95
C GLY A 533 8.02 8.46 16.43
N LEU A 534 8.52 8.61 15.21
CA LEU A 534 9.56 7.76 14.63
C LEU A 534 10.80 8.59 14.30
N LYS A 535 11.95 8.21 14.84
CA LYS A 535 13.27 8.77 14.50
C LYS A 535 14.13 7.71 13.81
N VAL A 536 14.71 8.06 12.67
CA VAL A 536 15.72 7.24 11.98
C VAL A 536 16.94 8.12 11.70
N SER A 537 18.11 7.75 12.22
CA SER A 537 19.32 8.58 12.14
C SER A 537 20.51 7.81 11.60
N GLY A 538 20.97 8.14 10.39
CA GLY A 538 22.09 7.51 9.71
C GLY A 538 21.96 6.01 9.45
N GLY A 539 22.98 5.43 8.82
CA GLY A 539 22.98 4.02 8.40
C GLY A 539 22.08 3.75 7.17
N ASP A 540 21.95 2.49 6.79
CA ASP A 540 21.19 2.03 5.62
C ASP A 540 20.08 1.03 5.98
N SER A 541 19.54 1.13 7.21
CA SER A 541 18.48 0.23 7.69
C SER A 541 17.23 0.27 6.83
N THR A 542 16.57 -0.88 6.70
CA THR A 542 15.18 -0.97 6.21
C THR A 542 14.23 -0.97 7.41
N VAL A 543 13.30 -0.03 7.48
CA VAL A 543 12.29 0.07 8.54
C VAL A 543 10.91 -0.10 7.90
N ASN A 544 10.23 -1.21 8.17
CA ASN A 544 8.89 -1.51 7.67
C ASN A 544 7.88 -1.37 8.81
N ILE A 545 6.89 -0.50 8.66
CA ILE A 545 5.91 -0.20 9.68
C ILE A 545 4.52 -0.47 9.11
N ALA A 546 3.78 -1.36 9.77
CA ALA A 546 2.35 -1.57 9.62
C ALA A 546 1.70 -1.09 10.92
N GLY A 547 1.42 0.21 11.02
CA GLY A 547 1.08 0.85 12.29
C GLY A 547 0.62 2.29 12.13
N GLN A 548 0.47 2.99 13.26
CA GLN A 548 -0.04 4.36 13.30
C GLN A 548 0.87 5.25 14.16
N ILE A 549 1.07 6.49 13.71
CA ILE A 549 1.70 7.55 14.49
C ILE A 549 0.68 8.68 14.63
N VAL A 550 0.31 8.99 15.86
CA VAL A 550 -0.65 10.04 16.22
C VAL A 550 0.08 11.06 17.08
N GLN A 551 0.14 12.31 16.63
CA GLN A 551 0.58 13.45 17.43
C GLN A 551 -0.62 14.32 17.71
N GLY A 552 -1.13 14.24 18.92
CA GLY A 552 -2.18 15.08 19.44
C GLY A 552 -1.71 16.50 19.72
N ALA A 553 -2.65 17.34 20.16
CA ALA A 553 -2.44 18.77 20.32
C ALA A 553 -1.43 19.18 21.42
N ALA A 554 -0.97 18.24 22.26
CA ALA A 554 -0.07 18.53 23.37
C ALA A 554 1.41 18.62 22.95
N ALA A 555 1.80 17.94 21.87
CA ALA A 555 3.18 17.88 21.41
C ALA A 555 3.59 19.23 20.78
N THR A 556 4.63 19.89 21.29
CA THR A 556 5.13 21.17 20.74
C THR A 556 6.44 20.96 20.01
N ASP A 557 6.53 21.37 18.74
CA ASP A 557 7.73 21.32 17.88
C ASP A 557 8.31 19.92 17.55
N THR A 558 7.52 18.86 17.66
CA THR A 558 7.96 17.47 17.37
C THR A 558 7.56 17.03 15.96
N ALA A 559 8.37 16.21 15.30
CA ALA A 559 8.01 15.63 13.99
C ALA A 559 7.29 14.29 14.18
N ALA A 560 6.27 13.96 13.40
CA ALA A 560 5.69 12.61 13.39
C ALA A 560 6.72 11.58 12.93
N ILE A 561 7.45 11.92 11.87
CA ILE A 561 8.57 11.14 11.36
C ILE A 561 9.74 12.10 11.16
N PHE A 562 10.89 11.75 11.72
CA PHE A 562 12.12 12.48 11.51
C PHE A 562 13.22 11.53 11.02
N VAL A 563 13.74 11.78 9.83
CA VAL A 563 14.90 11.07 9.30
C VAL A 563 16.07 12.03 9.15
N ASP A 564 17.25 11.67 9.67
CA ASP A 564 18.45 12.48 9.52
C ASP A 564 19.75 11.68 9.38
N GLY A 565 20.88 12.40 9.33
CA GLY A 565 22.21 11.83 9.53
C GLY A 565 22.74 11.01 8.34
N GLU A 566 22.37 11.37 7.12
CA GLU A 566 22.72 10.63 5.88
C GLU A 566 22.15 9.21 5.90
N HIS A 567 20.91 9.03 6.37
CA HIS A 567 20.26 7.73 6.24
C HIS A 567 20.05 7.39 4.77
N THR A 568 20.68 6.32 4.27
CA THR A 568 20.58 5.89 2.86
C THR A 568 19.67 4.68 2.65
N GLY A 569 19.00 4.23 3.71
CA GLY A 569 18.21 2.99 3.73
C GLY A 569 16.78 3.19 3.20
N THR A 570 15.83 2.45 3.75
CA THR A 570 14.42 2.56 3.37
C THR A 570 13.52 2.65 4.58
N VAL A 571 12.51 3.52 4.56
CA VAL A 571 11.39 3.53 5.53
C VAL A 571 10.10 3.31 4.75
N ASN A 572 9.37 2.25 5.05
CA ASN A 572 8.06 1.95 4.47
C ASN A 572 7.01 2.01 5.57
N MET A 573 5.93 2.76 5.35
CA MET A 573 4.80 2.81 6.26
C MET A 573 3.49 2.49 5.52
N GLN A 574 2.70 1.64 6.13
CA GLN A 574 1.39 1.20 5.66
C GLN A 574 0.45 1.00 6.85
N LEU A 575 -0.86 0.91 6.58
CA LEU A 575 -1.82 0.51 7.60
C LEU A 575 -1.66 -0.98 7.96
N PRO A 576 -1.98 -1.37 9.20
CA PRO A 576 -2.11 -2.78 9.55
C PRO A 576 -3.23 -3.48 8.73
N PHE A 577 -3.12 -4.80 8.57
CA PHE A 577 -3.97 -5.57 7.64
C PHE A 577 -5.46 -5.53 8.00
N ASP A 578 -5.78 -5.28 9.26
CA ASP A 578 -7.14 -5.21 9.82
C ASP A 578 -7.65 -3.77 10.03
N ALA A 579 -6.91 -2.76 9.55
CA ALA A 579 -7.28 -1.35 9.67
C ALA A 579 -8.67 -1.07 9.07
N ALA A 580 -9.44 -0.22 9.76
CA ALA A 580 -10.73 0.24 9.30
C ALA A 580 -10.60 1.23 8.14
N ALA A 581 -11.66 1.35 7.34
CA ALA A 581 -11.71 2.37 6.30
C ALA A 581 -11.68 3.77 6.92
N GLY A 582 -10.67 4.58 6.56
CA GLY A 582 -10.46 5.92 7.10
C GLY A 582 -9.35 6.01 8.15
N ASP A 583 -8.73 4.88 8.53
CA ASP A 583 -7.57 4.91 9.41
C ASP A 583 -6.38 5.61 8.74
N LEU A 584 -5.64 6.36 9.56
CA LEU A 584 -4.46 7.12 9.16
C LEU A 584 -3.21 6.35 9.56
N ILE A 585 -2.17 6.40 8.73
CA ILE A 585 -0.83 5.96 9.16
C ILE A 585 -0.14 7.06 9.96
N VAL A 586 -0.41 8.32 9.65
CA VAL A 586 0.09 9.49 10.37
C VAL A 586 -1.04 10.47 10.57
N ASP A 587 -1.27 10.89 11.81
CA ASP A 587 -2.16 11.97 12.21
C ASP A 587 -1.37 12.96 13.06
N ALA A 588 -0.86 14.04 12.45
CA ALA A 588 -0.11 15.07 13.15
C ALA A 588 -0.95 16.34 13.31
N GLN A 589 -1.50 16.55 14.50
CA GLN A 589 -2.35 17.69 14.86
C GLN A 589 -1.56 18.84 15.51
N ASN A 590 -0.23 18.69 15.64
CA ASN A 590 0.71 19.71 16.09
C ASN A 590 2.14 19.33 15.63
N GLY A 591 3.13 20.14 15.99
CA GLY A 591 4.54 19.84 15.68
C GLY A 591 4.93 20.23 14.26
N THR A 592 5.89 19.53 13.66
CA THR A 592 6.46 19.84 12.32
C THR A 592 6.16 18.79 11.25
N GLY A 593 5.41 17.73 11.59
CA GLY A 593 4.94 16.76 10.61
C GLY A 593 6.05 15.81 10.13
N LEU A 594 6.42 15.85 8.86
CA LEU A 594 7.39 14.92 8.26
C LEU A 594 8.70 15.64 7.93
N GLN A 595 9.78 15.28 8.62
CA GLN A 595 11.09 15.93 8.45
C GLN A 595 12.15 14.98 7.91
N PHE A 596 12.84 15.44 6.88
CA PHE A 596 13.95 14.76 6.21
C PHE A 596 15.12 15.74 6.19
N ASP A 597 16.14 15.49 7.01
CA ASP A 597 17.30 16.38 7.19
C ASP A 597 18.57 15.65 6.77
N ASN A 598 19.09 15.97 5.58
CA ASN A 598 20.19 15.22 4.97
C ASN A 598 19.88 13.71 4.93
N ALA A 599 18.68 13.39 4.41
CA ALA A 599 18.10 12.05 4.41
C ALA A 599 18.07 11.48 2.98
N ASP A 600 19.01 10.58 2.66
CA ASP A 600 19.35 10.21 1.28
C ASP A 600 18.74 8.88 0.81
N GLY A 601 17.84 8.33 1.62
CA GLY A 601 17.23 7.03 1.42
C GLY A 601 15.93 7.06 0.60
N ILE A 602 15.11 6.03 0.79
CA ILE A 602 13.79 5.89 0.18
C ILE A 602 12.73 5.85 1.27
N TYR A 603 11.71 6.70 1.17
CA TYR A 603 10.68 6.88 2.18
C TYR A 603 9.30 6.72 1.52
N ASN A 604 8.57 5.67 1.86
CA ASN A 604 7.29 5.35 1.24
C ASN A 604 6.16 5.35 2.29
N LEU A 605 5.24 6.31 2.16
CA LEU A 605 4.04 6.42 2.98
C LEU A 605 2.83 6.03 2.11
N SER A 606 2.35 4.80 2.28
CA SER A 606 1.33 4.18 1.41
C SER A 606 -0.10 4.28 1.93
N GLY A 607 -0.28 4.69 3.19
CA GLY A 607 -1.58 4.99 3.80
C GLY A 607 -1.93 6.48 3.81
N ALA A 608 -3.05 6.82 4.41
CA ALA A 608 -3.49 8.21 4.57
C ALA A 608 -2.68 8.95 5.64
N VAL A 609 -2.27 10.18 5.33
CA VAL A 609 -1.50 11.09 6.21
C VAL A 609 -2.30 12.38 6.40
N GLU A 610 -2.53 12.80 7.64
CA GLU A 610 -3.12 14.11 7.96
C GLU A 610 -2.11 14.94 8.76
N LEU A 611 -1.87 16.18 8.31
CA LEU A 611 -0.99 17.16 8.94
C LEU A 611 -1.80 18.45 9.16
N THR A 612 -2.27 18.72 10.38
CA THR A 612 -3.38 19.68 10.63
C THR A 612 -3.15 20.72 11.72
N GLY A 613 -2.00 20.74 12.39
CA GLY A 613 -1.74 21.79 13.38
C GLY A 613 -0.26 22.04 13.62
N GLY A 614 0.04 23.09 14.40
CA GLY A 614 1.42 23.56 14.55
C GLY A 614 2.00 24.01 13.22
N ASP A 615 3.20 23.56 12.90
CA ASP A 615 3.85 23.68 11.59
C ASP A 615 3.90 22.32 10.87
N ALA A 616 2.89 21.46 11.08
CA ALA A 616 2.89 20.13 10.52
C ALA A 616 2.85 20.19 8.97
N GLY A 617 4.00 19.92 8.36
CA GLY A 617 4.22 19.98 6.93
C GLY A 617 5.17 18.86 6.45
N ILE A 618 5.76 19.05 5.28
CA ILE A 618 6.80 18.18 4.74
C ILE A 618 8.05 19.01 4.51
N ASP A 619 9.12 18.68 5.22
CA ASP A 619 10.38 19.40 5.16
C ASP A 619 11.51 18.53 4.60
N PHE A 620 12.15 18.98 3.53
CA PHE A 620 13.47 18.52 3.10
C PHE A 620 14.48 19.60 3.48
N LEU A 621 15.38 19.26 4.40
CA LEU A 621 16.33 20.17 5.02
C LEU A 621 17.76 19.74 4.72
N ASN A 622 18.68 20.71 4.81
CA ASN A 622 20.13 20.55 4.74
C ASN A 622 20.63 19.68 3.56
N GLY A 623 20.00 19.78 2.39
CA GLY A 623 20.46 19.11 1.17
C GLY A 623 20.10 17.63 1.07
N THR A 624 18.89 17.26 1.50
CA THR A 624 18.32 15.90 1.35
C THR A 624 18.34 15.42 -0.11
N ASP A 625 18.98 14.27 -0.38
CA ASP A 625 19.04 13.65 -1.72
C ASP A 625 18.07 12.46 -1.89
N GLY A 626 17.32 12.11 -0.85
CA GLY A 626 16.44 10.95 -0.82
C GLY A 626 15.13 11.10 -1.61
N THR A 627 14.38 10.00 -1.71
CA THR A 627 13.07 9.98 -2.38
C THR A 627 11.95 9.75 -1.39
N LEU A 628 11.00 10.69 -1.28
CA LEU A 628 9.77 10.56 -0.52
C LEU A 628 8.56 10.33 -1.45
N THR A 629 7.79 9.29 -1.20
CA THR A 629 6.47 9.05 -1.83
C THR A 629 5.38 9.09 -0.77
N VAL A 630 4.42 10.00 -0.94
CA VAL A 630 3.22 10.10 -0.08
C VAL A 630 1.99 9.85 -0.94
N SER A 631 1.30 8.74 -0.69
CA SER A 631 0.25 8.23 -1.60
C SER A 631 -1.11 8.88 -1.39
N ASN A 632 -1.36 9.44 -0.21
CA ASN A 632 -2.57 10.16 0.13
C ASN A 632 -2.32 11.05 1.36
N ALA A 633 -2.22 12.36 1.18
CA ALA A 633 -2.01 13.31 2.26
C ALA A 633 -2.98 14.49 2.23
N THR A 634 -3.29 15.01 3.41
CA THR A 634 -3.94 16.32 3.59
C THR A 634 -3.08 17.16 4.52
N ILE A 635 -2.61 18.31 4.04
CA ILE A 635 -1.95 19.33 4.86
C ILE A 635 -2.94 20.47 5.05
N THR A 636 -3.21 20.89 6.28
CA THR A 636 -4.20 21.93 6.58
C THR A 636 -3.61 22.98 7.51
N ASP A 637 -3.55 24.22 7.02
CA ASP A 637 -3.22 25.42 7.77
C ASP A 637 -1.99 25.29 8.71
N PRO A 638 -0.82 24.79 8.24
CA PRO A 638 0.39 24.88 9.03
C PRO A 638 0.74 26.36 9.29
N THR A 639 1.35 26.63 10.44
CA THR A 639 1.74 27.98 10.86
C THR A 639 2.99 28.48 10.15
N GLY A 640 3.81 27.58 9.62
CA GLY A 640 4.90 27.85 8.67
C GLY A 640 4.61 27.24 7.29
N THR A 641 5.68 26.87 6.58
CA THR A 641 5.57 26.44 5.18
C THR A 641 5.00 25.02 5.10
N ALA A 642 3.93 24.81 4.33
CA ALA A 642 3.31 23.48 4.25
C ALA A 642 4.22 22.40 3.63
N ILE A 643 4.95 22.75 2.57
CA ILE A 643 5.98 21.91 1.98
C ILE A 643 7.23 22.76 1.76
N ASN A 644 8.33 22.46 2.44
CA ASN A 644 9.58 23.20 2.36
C ASN A 644 10.71 22.31 1.84
N ILE A 645 11.36 22.74 0.76
CA ILE A 645 12.47 22.02 0.12
C ILE A 645 13.69 22.94 0.08
N ASP A 646 14.70 22.65 0.89
CA ASP A 646 15.93 23.44 1.03
C ASP A 646 17.16 22.67 0.53
N GLY A 647 17.48 22.88 -0.76
CA GLY A 647 18.61 22.29 -1.46
C GLY A 647 18.48 20.79 -1.73
N GLY A 648 19.60 20.16 -2.14
CA GLY A 648 19.69 18.72 -2.42
C GLY A 648 19.13 18.29 -3.77
N GLU A 649 19.25 17.00 -4.06
CA GLU A 649 18.72 16.32 -5.26
C GLU A 649 17.45 15.50 -4.96
N GLY A 650 16.91 15.64 -3.75
CA GLY A 650 15.82 14.82 -3.25
C GLY A 650 14.54 14.95 -4.07
N SER A 651 13.79 13.85 -4.18
CA SER A 651 12.56 13.79 -4.97
C SER A 651 11.33 13.57 -4.11
N LEU A 652 10.23 14.26 -4.42
CA LEU A 652 8.94 14.13 -3.75
C LEU A 652 7.89 13.70 -4.77
N SER A 653 7.17 12.61 -4.49
CA SER A 653 5.91 12.28 -5.16
C SER A 653 4.77 12.45 -4.16
N TYR A 654 4.11 13.60 -4.20
CA TYR A 654 2.99 13.96 -3.35
C TYR A 654 1.67 13.69 -4.06
N THR A 655 0.82 12.86 -3.45
CA THR A 655 -0.57 12.68 -3.85
C THR A 655 -1.46 13.11 -2.69
N GLY A 656 -2.29 14.12 -2.88
CA GLY A 656 -3.02 14.73 -1.77
C GLY A 656 -3.55 16.13 -2.05
N ILE A 657 -3.86 16.86 -0.99
CA ILE A 657 -4.25 18.28 -1.05
C ILE A 657 -3.57 19.10 0.04
N VAL A 658 -3.12 20.31 -0.29
CA VAL A 658 -2.62 21.32 0.65
C VAL A 658 -3.63 22.44 0.76
N ASN A 659 -4.27 22.57 1.93
CA ASN A 659 -5.18 23.66 2.27
C ASN A 659 -4.41 24.69 3.10
N GLN A 660 -4.27 25.93 2.60
CA GLN A 660 -3.51 26.98 3.29
C GLN A 660 -4.31 28.29 3.34
N SER A 661 -4.74 28.67 4.54
CA SER A 661 -5.45 29.91 4.84
C SER A 661 -4.72 30.80 5.86
N ASN A 662 -3.65 30.28 6.48
CA ASN A 662 -2.73 31.09 7.27
C ASN A 662 -1.86 31.97 6.35
N ALA A 663 -1.28 33.02 6.92
CA ALA A 663 -0.31 33.88 6.22
C ALA A 663 1.07 33.20 6.16
N ALA A 664 1.14 32.03 5.54
CA ALA A 664 2.34 31.23 5.38
C ALA A 664 2.41 30.63 3.96
N THR A 665 3.61 30.27 3.50
CA THR A 665 3.85 29.76 2.15
C THR A 665 3.28 28.33 2.01
N ALA A 666 2.68 28.00 0.86
CA ALA A 666 2.16 26.66 0.62
C ALA A 666 3.25 25.70 0.12
N LEU A 667 4.13 26.19 -0.76
CA LEU A 667 5.31 25.46 -1.21
C LEU A 667 6.48 26.42 -1.31
N ALA A 668 7.60 26.10 -0.66
CA ALA A 668 8.86 26.79 -0.84
C ALA A 668 9.92 25.82 -1.37
N VAL A 669 10.55 26.16 -2.48
CA VAL A 669 11.70 25.43 -3.03
C VAL A 669 12.87 26.39 -3.14
N SER A 670 13.98 26.05 -2.50
CA SER A 670 15.17 26.90 -2.48
C SER A 670 16.48 26.12 -2.41
N GLY A 671 17.59 26.84 -2.25
CA GLY A 671 18.90 26.23 -1.95
C GLY A 671 19.56 25.50 -3.12
N ASN A 672 19.25 25.85 -4.37
CA ASN A 672 19.72 25.15 -5.57
C ASN A 672 19.26 23.68 -5.60
N HIS A 673 17.99 23.42 -5.22
CA HIS A 673 17.39 22.10 -5.34
C HIS A 673 17.37 21.64 -6.82
N THR A 674 17.80 20.40 -7.09
CA THR A 674 17.89 19.84 -8.45
C THR A 674 17.04 18.58 -8.68
N GLY A 675 16.37 18.08 -7.64
CA GLY A 675 15.54 16.89 -7.68
C GLY A 675 14.20 17.08 -8.40
N THR A 676 13.30 16.08 -8.29
CA THR A 676 11.97 16.12 -8.92
C THR A 676 10.86 16.18 -7.89
N LEU A 677 9.96 17.16 -8.00
CA LEU A 677 8.73 17.25 -7.19
C LEU A 677 7.51 17.04 -8.11
N ASN A 678 6.73 16.00 -7.84
CA ASN A 678 5.49 15.69 -8.54
C ASN A 678 4.30 15.84 -7.58
N PHE A 679 3.30 16.58 -8.01
CA PHE A 679 2.09 16.88 -7.25
C PHE A 679 0.86 16.34 -8.01
N ASN A 680 0.11 15.45 -7.37
CA ASN A 680 -1.08 14.80 -7.93
C ASN A 680 -2.27 14.91 -6.97
N GLU A 681 -3.50 14.94 -7.50
CA GLU A 681 -4.70 14.91 -6.66
C GLU A 681 -5.00 13.48 -6.17
N ALA A 682 -5.47 13.36 -4.93
CA ALA A 682 -5.87 12.06 -4.37
C ALA A 682 -7.24 11.60 -4.88
N THR A 683 -8.12 12.55 -5.22
CA THR A 683 -9.49 12.32 -5.70
C THR A 683 -9.76 13.23 -6.88
N THR A 684 -10.47 12.71 -7.89
CA THR A 684 -10.81 13.47 -9.11
C THR A 684 -11.47 14.81 -8.82
N ASP A 685 -10.96 15.87 -9.44
CA ASP A 685 -11.43 17.26 -9.35
C ASP A 685 -11.28 17.90 -7.95
N ALA A 686 -10.44 17.34 -7.05
CA ALA A 686 -10.14 17.97 -5.77
C ALA A 686 -9.00 18.99 -5.88
N GLY A 687 -8.10 18.82 -6.86
CA GLY A 687 -6.88 19.59 -6.96
C GLY A 687 -5.82 19.20 -5.93
N VAL A 688 -4.68 19.89 -5.98
CA VAL A 688 -3.51 19.62 -5.11
C VAL A 688 -3.23 20.76 -4.14
N PHE A 689 -3.64 21.98 -4.48
CA PHE A 689 -3.48 23.17 -3.65
C PHE A 689 -4.78 23.96 -3.59
N ASP A 690 -5.20 24.34 -2.39
CA ASP A 690 -6.24 25.34 -2.12
C ASP A 690 -5.68 26.39 -1.15
N VAL A 691 -5.10 27.43 -1.73
CA VAL A 691 -4.39 28.50 -1.01
C VAL A 691 -5.20 29.78 -1.06
N THR A 692 -5.60 30.29 0.09
CA THR A 692 -6.45 31.49 0.23
C THR A 692 -5.75 32.65 0.92
N ASN A 693 -4.51 32.45 1.38
CA ASN A 693 -3.67 33.44 2.02
C ASN A 693 -2.18 33.03 1.95
N GLY A 694 -1.27 33.91 2.39
CA GLY A 694 0.18 33.69 2.29
C GLY A 694 0.71 33.94 0.87
N ASP A 695 1.93 33.46 0.59
CA ASP A 695 2.69 33.78 -0.63
C ASP A 695 2.46 32.78 -1.78
N GLY A 696 1.68 31.72 -1.57
CA GLY A 696 1.44 30.69 -2.59
C GLY A 696 2.63 29.77 -2.83
N LEU A 697 3.06 29.64 -4.10
CA LEU A 697 4.12 28.73 -4.54
C LEU A 697 5.40 29.52 -4.89
N GLN A 698 6.48 29.25 -4.16
CA GLN A 698 7.70 30.05 -4.17
C GLN A 698 8.89 29.18 -4.61
N PHE A 699 9.53 29.55 -5.71
CA PHE A 699 10.69 28.89 -6.28
C PHE A 699 11.85 29.88 -6.39
N ASN A 700 12.87 29.69 -5.56
CA ASN A 700 13.96 30.65 -5.38
C ASN A 700 15.32 29.92 -5.48
N ASP A 701 16.02 30.07 -6.60
CA ASP A 701 17.16 29.21 -6.96
C ASP A 701 16.73 27.73 -7.05
N ALA A 702 15.62 27.47 -7.73
CA ALA A 702 15.04 26.15 -7.94
C ALA A 702 15.42 25.61 -9.33
N ASN A 703 16.24 24.56 -9.36
CA ASN A 703 16.95 24.10 -10.55
C ASN A 703 16.59 22.67 -10.99
N GLY A 704 15.59 22.07 -10.33
CA GLY A 704 15.07 20.73 -10.57
C GLY A 704 13.90 20.66 -11.54
N ALA A 705 13.05 19.66 -11.37
CA ALA A 705 11.82 19.47 -12.13
C ALA A 705 10.60 19.52 -11.20
N TYR A 706 9.66 20.43 -11.47
CA TYR A 706 8.51 20.72 -10.63
C TYR A 706 7.24 20.57 -11.46
N VAL A 707 6.47 19.52 -11.19
CA VAL A 707 5.32 19.13 -12.02
C VAL A 707 4.06 19.07 -11.17
N PHE A 708 3.09 19.91 -11.52
CA PHE A 708 1.76 19.98 -10.93
C PHE A 708 0.78 19.38 -11.93
N ASN A 709 0.46 18.09 -11.75
CA ASN A 709 -0.31 17.32 -12.71
C ASN A 709 -1.81 17.70 -12.72
N ASP A 710 -2.32 18.22 -11.60
CA ASP A 710 -3.73 18.55 -11.40
C ASP A 710 -3.90 20.00 -10.90
N THR A 711 -5.15 20.41 -10.65
CA THR A 711 -5.48 21.81 -10.38
C THR A 711 -4.81 22.37 -9.12
N GLY A 712 -4.14 23.51 -9.26
CA GLY A 712 -3.67 24.35 -8.14
C GLY A 712 -4.50 25.62 -8.04
N THR A 713 -5.16 25.84 -6.91
CA THR A 713 -6.06 26.97 -6.66
C THR A 713 -5.40 27.97 -5.70
N LEU A 714 -5.20 29.21 -6.16
CA LEU A 714 -4.50 30.30 -5.45
C LEU A 714 -5.40 31.55 -5.44
N ASN A 715 -6.22 31.74 -4.41
CA ASN A 715 -7.43 32.58 -4.43
C ASN A 715 -7.52 33.67 -3.34
N GLY A 716 -6.40 34.13 -2.77
CA GLY A 716 -6.42 35.23 -1.80
C GLY A 716 -5.07 35.50 -1.14
N GLY A 717 -5.00 36.52 -0.27
CA GLY A 717 -3.72 37.01 0.24
C GLY A 717 -2.80 37.42 -0.90
N ASP A 718 -1.51 37.07 -0.84
CA ASP A 718 -0.56 37.22 -1.96
C ASP A 718 -0.29 35.87 -2.65
N ALA A 719 -1.26 34.96 -2.64
CA ALA A 719 -1.08 33.61 -3.18
C ALA A 719 -0.89 33.67 -4.71
N GLY A 720 0.38 33.65 -5.12
CA GLY A 720 0.83 33.66 -6.50
C GLY A 720 1.84 32.54 -6.78
N ILE A 721 2.50 32.65 -7.93
CA ILE A 721 3.57 31.74 -8.33
C ILE A 721 4.80 32.57 -8.68
N ASP A 722 5.85 32.42 -7.87
CA ASP A 722 7.09 33.15 -8.05
C ASP A 722 8.23 32.19 -8.40
N ILE A 723 8.87 32.42 -9.55
CA ILE A 723 10.03 31.70 -10.05
C ILE A 723 11.16 32.71 -10.22
N VAL A 724 12.05 32.75 -9.23
CA VAL A 724 13.00 33.85 -9.04
C VAL A 724 14.43 33.37 -8.77
N ASN A 725 15.36 34.33 -8.80
CA ASN A 725 16.74 34.19 -8.35
C ASN A 725 17.46 32.98 -8.96
N VAL A 726 17.70 33.02 -10.28
CA VAL A 726 18.53 32.00 -10.97
C VAL A 726 17.87 30.61 -11.05
N SER A 727 16.55 30.53 -10.93
CA SER A 727 15.80 29.27 -11.10
C SER A 727 15.83 28.79 -12.55
N SER A 728 16.67 27.81 -12.85
CA SER A 728 16.91 27.21 -14.18
C SER A 728 16.23 25.85 -14.39
N GLY A 729 15.30 25.49 -13.50
CA GLY A 729 14.55 24.25 -13.55
C GLY A 729 13.47 24.17 -14.63
N THR A 730 12.76 23.03 -14.64
CA THR A 730 11.54 22.84 -15.44
C THR A 730 10.32 22.95 -14.53
N PHE A 731 9.40 23.85 -14.86
CA PHE A 731 8.17 24.14 -14.11
C PHE A 731 6.98 23.86 -15.01
N VAL A 732 6.11 22.93 -14.60
CA VAL A 732 4.93 22.55 -15.38
C VAL A 732 3.70 22.62 -14.48
N PHE A 733 2.78 23.53 -14.80
CA PHE A 733 1.49 23.69 -14.14
C PHE A 733 0.39 23.28 -15.10
N THR A 734 -0.29 22.15 -14.87
CA THR A 734 -1.31 21.63 -15.80
C THR A 734 -2.61 22.43 -15.78
N ASP A 735 -3.04 22.89 -14.61
CA ASP A 735 -4.24 23.72 -14.41
C ASP A 735 -4.00 24.65 -13.20
N ALA A 736 -3.47 25.85 -13.44
CA ALA A 736 -3.31 26.86 -12.38
C ALA A 736 -4.49 27.84 -12.39
N THR A 737 -5.23 27.94 -11.28
CA THR A 737 -6.26 28.96 -11.08
C THR A 737 -5.77 29.99 -10.07
N ILE A 738 -5.53 31.21 -10.51
CA ILE A 738 -5.03 32.31 -9.67
C ILE A 738 -6.06 33.44 -9.67
N THR A 739 -6.58 33.82 -8.51
CA THR A 739 -7.66 34.80 -8.38
C THR A 739 -7.31 35.89 -7.36
N ASN A 740 -7.05 37.09 -7.87
CA ASN A 740 -6.89 38.35 -7.13
C ASN A 740 -5.93 38.28 -5.93
N PRO A 741 -4.66 37.84 -6.12
CA PRO A 741 -3.64 38.09 -5.12
C PRO A 741 -3.47 39.60 -4.90
N THR A 742 -3.01 39.98 -3.71
CA THR A 742 -2.81 41.40 -3.33
C THR A 742 -1.63 42.04 -4.06
N GLY A 743 -0.70 41.24 -4.56
CA GLY A 743 0.44 41.62 -5.39
C GLY A 743 0.37 40.99 -6.79
N ASP A 744 1.54 40.56 -7.28
CA ASP A 744 1.68 40.00 -8.61
C ASP A 744 1.26 38.53 -8.62
N ALA A 745 0.52 38.09 -9.64
CA ALA A 745 -0.03 36.72 -9.67
C ALA A 745 0.97 35.67 -10.14
N VAL A 746 1.76 36.01 -11.16
CA VAL A 746 2.84 35.15 -11.66
C VAL A 746 4.08 36.02 -11.89
N VAL A 747 5.17 35.68 -11.21
CA VAL A 747 6.47 36.36 -11.37
C VAL A 747 7.51 35.36 -11.85
N ILE A 748 8.12 35.64 -13.00
CA ILE A 748 9.25 34.88 -13.55
C ILE A 748 10.37 35.88 -13.74
N SER A 749 11.25 35.99 -12.74
CA SER A 749 12.19 37.12 -12.65
C SER A 749 13.62 36.71 -12.31
N GLY A 750 14.60 37.24 -13.04
CA GLY A 750 16.01 37.09 -12.70
C GLY A 750 16.54 35.66 -12.86
N ASN A 751 15.90 34.85 -13.70
CA ASN A 751 16.36 33.49 -13.98
C ASN A 751 17.46 33.53 -15.04
N THR A 752 18.67 33.86 -14.58
CA THR A 752 19.87 33.90 -15.41
C THR A 752 20.60 32.57 -15.33
N ALA A 753 20.51 31.74 -16.36
CA ALA A 753 21.21 30.46 -16.40
C ALA A 753 22.71 30.61 -16.07
N VAL A 754 23.18 29.92 -15.01
CA VAL A 754 24.61 29.84 -14.66
C VAL A 754 25.39 29.02 -15.70
N ASP A 755 24.69 28.09 -16.38
CA ASP A 755 25.20 27.21 -17.41
C ASP A 755 24.40 27.40 -18.71
N PRO A 756 25.01 27.74 -19.86
CA PRO A 756 24.29 27.84 -21.13
C PRO A 756 23.64 26.53 -21.62
N ALA A 757 23.91 25.38 -20.98
CA ALA A 757 23.20 24.12 -21.20
C ALA A 757 21.94 23.94 -20.34
N ARG A 758 21.71 24.80 -19.34
CA ARG A 758 20.52 24.80 -18.48
C ARG A 758 19.69 26.04 -18.77
N SER A 759 18.40 25.87 -18.95
CA SER A 759 17.47 26.91 -19.37
C SER A 759 16.18 26.72 -18.60
N ALA A 760 15.66 27.80 -18.00
CA ALA A 760 14.38 27.71 -17.30
C ALA A 760 13.29 27.42 -18.32
N VAL A 761 12.53 26.34 -18.09
CA VAL A 761 11.37 25.99 -18.92
C VAL A 761 10.14 26.13 -18.03
N VAL A 762 9.32 27.15 -18.28
CA VAL A 762 8.12 27.43 -17.50
C VAL A 762 6.90 27.25 -18.41
N THR A 763 6.04 26.29 -18.07
CA THR A 763 4.85 25.97 -18.83
C THR A 763 3.63 25.97 -17.94
N PHE A 764 2.68 26.85 -18.24
CA PHE A 764 1.32 26.79 -17.73
C PHE A 764 0.43 26.25 -18.84
N ASN A 765 -0.10 25.04 -18.66
CA ASN A 765 -1.17 24.53 -19.50
C ASN A 765 -2.49 25.06 -18.92
N ASN A 766 -3.40 25.53 -19.78
CA ASN A 766 -4.77 25.90 -19.39
C ASN A 766 -4.93 26.76 -18.10
N ALA A 767 -4.04 27.73 -17.85
CA ALA A 767 -4.14 28.54 -16.65
C ALA A 767 -5.31 29.54 -16.71
N ALA A 768 -5.91 29.83 -15.55
CA ALA A 768 -6.91 30.88 -15.38
C ALA A 768 -6.38 31.92 -14.39
N ILE A 769 -5.79 33.00 -14.91
CA ILE A 769 -5.19 34.06 -14.11
C ILE A 769 -6.12 35.28 -14.13
N THR A 770 -6.65 35.65 -12.97
CA THR A 770 -7.44 36.88 -12.77
C THR A 770 -6.76 37.74 -11.72
N ASN A 771 -6.46 39.01 -12.03
CA ASN A 771 -5.89 39.93 -11.05
C ASN A 771 -6.54 41.32 -11.04
N ASN A 772 -6.71 41.90 -9.85
CA ASN A 772 -7.28 43.24 -9.64
C ASN A 772 -6.33 44.20 -8.89
N ALA A 773 -5.19 43.69 -8.43
CA ALA A 773 -4.05 44.43 -7.90
C ALA A 773 -2.79 43.95 -8.62
N GLY A 774 -1.63 44.57 -8.40
CA GLY A 774 -0.35 44.10 -8.99
C GLY A 774 -0.38 43.82 -10.50
N ARG A 775 0.55 43.01 -11.01
CA ARG A 775 0.61 42.49 -12.37
C ARG A 775 -0.06 41.12 -12.42
N ALA A 776 -0.75 40.79 -13.50
CA ALA A 776 -1.19 39.41 -13.71
C ALA A 776 -0.01 38.49 -14.07
N VAL A 777 0.94 39.01 -14.86
CA VAL A 777 2.13 38.27 -15.26
C VAL A 777 3.31 39.24 -15.36
N VAL A 778 4.43 38.86 -14.75
CA VAL A 778 5.74 39.50 -14.90
C VAL A 778 6.74 38.48 -15.43
N VAL A 779 7.34 38.77 -16.57
CA VAL A 779 8.47 38.01 -17.10
C VAL A 779 9.62 38.98 -17.33
N GLU A 780 10.61 39.00 -16.43
CA GLU A 780 11.69 39.97 -16.52
C GLU A 780 13.09 39.47 -16.20
N SER A 781 14.09 40.09 -16.83
CA SER A 781 15.51 39.83 -16.54
C SER A 781 15.93 38.36 -16.64
N ASN A 782 15.22 37.56 -17.45
CA ASN A 782 15.54 36.15 -17.67
C ASN A 782 16.56 36.00 -18.81
N THR A 783 17.38 34.95 -18.76
CA THR A 783 18.38 34.64 -19.79
C THR A 783 18.30 33.17 -20.20
N ASN A 784 18.13 32.90 -21.49
CA ASN A 784 17.93 31.55 -22.03
C ASN A 784 16.78 30.81 -21.33
N ALA A 785 15.58 31.38 -21.33
CA ALA A 785 14.38 30.76 -20.78
C ALA A 785 13.30 30.58 -21.85
N ASP A 786 12.44 29.57 -21.68
CA ASP A 786 11.23 29.40 -22.49
C ASP A 786 10.03 29.46 -21.55
N VAL A 787 9.19 30.49 -21.74
CA VAL A 787 7.98 30.73 -20.94
C VAL A 787 6.76 30.59 -21.83
N VAL A 788 5.89 29.63 -21.51
CA VAL A 788 4.62 29.38 -22.19
C VAL A 788 3.51 29.50 -21.17
N ILE A 789 2.59 30.43 -21.42
CA ILE A 789 1.35 30.58 -20.65
C ILE A 789 0.19 30.32 -21.60
N ASP A 790 -0.43 29.15 -21.49
CA ASP A 790 -1.70 28.82 -22.15
C ASP A 790 -2.89 29.10 -21.20
N GLY A 791 -4.10 29.18 -21.76
CA GLY A 791 -5.33 29.48 -21.02
C GLY A 791 -5.77 30.95 -21.15
N THR A 792 -6.00 31.62 -20.03
CA THR A 792 -6.59 32.97 -19.96
C THR A 792 -5.87 33.87 -18.95
N ILE A 793 -5.65 35.13 -19.33
CA ILE A 793 -5.22 36.20 -18.42
C ILE A 793 -6.27 37.30 -18.45
N THR A 794 -6.82 37.63 -17.29
CA THR A 794 -7.82 38.68 -17.09
C THR A 794 -7.33 39.67 -16.04
N THR A 795 -7.42 40.96 -16.32
CA THR A 795 -7.27 41.99 -15.29
C THR A 795 -8.49 42.88 -15.19
N THR A 796 -8.71 43.45 -14.01
CA THR A 796 -9.76 44.45 -13.75
C THR A 796 -9.17 45.75 -13.21
N ASP A 797 -9.97 46.82 -13.19
CA ASP A 797 -9.53 48.15 -12.74
C ASP A 797 -8.83 48.10 -11.38
N GLY A 798 -7.63 48.70 -11.31
CA GLY A 798 -6.71 48.62 -10.17
C GLY A 798 -5.45 47.79 -10.44
N ALA A 799 -5.52 46.82 -11.35
CA ALA A 799 -4.35 46.04 -11.77
C ALA A 799 -3.40 46.87 -12.64
N THR A 800 -2.19 46.35 -12.81
CA THR A 800 -1.12 46.93 -13.64
C THR A 800 -0.84 46.09 -14.89
N GLY A 801 -1.64 45.06 -15.20
CA GLY A 801 -1.58 44.37 -16.50
C GLY A 801 -0.46 43.32 -16.61
N VAL A 802 0.11 43.20 -17.80
CA VAL A 802 1.16 42.23 -18.16
C VAL A 802 2.46 42.96 -18.49
N LEU A 803 3.58 42.45 -17.95
CA LEU A 803 4.92 42.97 -18.17
C LEU A 803 5.87 41.89 -18.68
N VAL A 804 6.52 42.14 -19.83
CA VAL A 804 7.60 41.30 -20.36
C VAL A 804 8.81 42.19 -20.66
N GLN A 805 9.87 42.16 -19.84
CA GLN A 805 10.96 43.12 -20.00
C GLN A 805 12.38 42.61 -19.73
N ASN A 806 13.36 43.23 -20.40
CA ASN A 806 14.79 43.00 -20.16
C ASN A 806 15.21 41.52 -20.28
N ASN A 807 14.50 40.71 -21.06
CA ASN A 807 14.84 39.31 -21.23
C ASN A 807 15.82 39.12 -22.40
N THR A 808 16.78 38.21 -22.23
CA THR A 808 17.82 37.89 -23.22
C THR A 808 17.67 36.43 -23.66
N ASN A 809 17.60 36.18 -24.96
CA ASN A 809 17.39 34.84 -25.55
C ASN A 809 16.22 34.08 -24.90
N THR A 810 15.19 34.80 -24.49
CA THR A 810 14.03 34.22 -23.81
C THR A 810 12.81 34.29 -24.71
N ASN A 811 12.13 33.17 -24.91
CA ASN A 811 10.88 33.15 -25.66
C ASN A 811 9.71 33.21 -24.69
N VAL A 812 8.77 34.13 -24.94
CA VAL A 812 7.55 34.30 -24.14
C VAL A 812 6.33 34.12 -25.05
N SER A 813 5.58 33.05 -24.83
CA SER A 813 4.29 32.81 -25.47
C SER A 813 3.18 33.08 -24.49
N LEU A 814 2.42 34.14 -24.72
CA LEU A 814 1.25 34.51 -23.93
C LEU A 814 -0.01 33.81 -24.48
N PRO A 815 -1.08 33.71 -23.67
CA PRO A 815 -2.24 32.90 -24.03
C PRO A 815 -3.00 33.47 -25.22
N ALA A 816 -3.86 32.63 -25.78
CA ALA A 816 -4.79 33.03 -26.84
C ALA A 816 -5.96 33.91 -26.32
N THR A 817 -6.06 34.13 -25.01
CA THR A 817 -7.07 35.02 -24.42
C THR A 817 -6.43 35.95 -23.39
N LEU A 818 -6.19 37.20 -23.80
CA LEU A 818 -5.80 38.33 -22.96
C LEU A 818 -6.99 39.29 -22.85
N SER A 819 -7.47 39.54 -21.64
CA SER A 819 -8.53 40.51 -21.35
C SER A 819 -8.05 41.48 -20.28
N LEU A 820 -7.36 42.55 -20.68
CA LEU A 820 -6.69 43.45 -19.76
C LEU A 820 -7.48 44.75 -19.59
N GLU A 821 -8.06 44.95 -18.41
CA GLU A 821 -8.59 46.24 -17.95
C GLU A 821 -7.71 46.74 -16.79
N THR A 822 -7.06 47.89 -16.92
CA THR A 822 -6.08 48.39 -15.94
C THR A 822 -6.28 49.85 -15.52
N GLY A 823 -7.34 50.49 -16.02
CA GLY A 823 -7.69 51.86 -15.67
C GLY A 823 -6.56 52.84 -15.99
N ALA A 824 -5.95 53.43 -14.96
CA ALA A 824 -4.90 54.44 -15.11
C ALA A 824 -3.50 53.86 -15.37
N ASN A 825 -3.31 52.55 -15.21
CA ASN A 825 -2.03 51.88 -15.41
C ASN A 825 -1.88 51.36 -16.84
N ASP A 826 -0.65 51.18 -17.29
CA ASP A 826 -0.37 50.56 -18.59
C ASP A 826 -0.79 49.08 -18.59
N ALA A 827 -1.44 48.63 -19.67
CA ALA A 827 -2.03 47.29 -19.70
C ALA A 827 -1.08 46.22 -20.24
N PHE A 828 -0.57 46.40 -21.46
CA PHE A 828 0.31 45.43 -22.11
C PHE A 828 1.67 46.05 -22.41
N THR A 829 2.70 45.64 -21.66
CA THR A 829 4.04 46.24 -21.75
C THR A 829 5.10 45.19 -22.11
N VAL A 830 5.77 45.37 -23.23
CA VAL A 830 6.89 44.55 -23.72
C VAL A 830 8.09 45.45 -24.00
N GLN A 831 9.20 45.31 -23.27
CA GLN A 831 10.33 46.25 -23.38
C GLN A 831 11.70 45.58 -23.32
N ASN A 832 12.66 46.02 -24.13
CA ASN A 832 14.07 45.58 -24.05
C ASN A 832 14.25 44.06 -24.16
N ASN A 833 13.46 43.38 -25.01
CA ASN A 833 13.60 41.96 -25.29
C ASN A 833 14.29 41.78 -26.66
N THR A 834 15.53 42.28 -26.75
CA THR A 834 16.27 42.41 -28.02
C THR A 834 16.79 41.07 -28.57
N SER A 835 16.76 40.01 -27.77
CA SER A 835 17.02 38.64 -28.22
C SER A 835 16.09 37.66 -27.52
N GLY A 836 15.63 36.63 -28.23
CA GLY A 836 14.41 35.92 -27.86
C GLY A 836 13.20 36.53 -28.57
N SER A 837 11.97 36.17 -28.20
CA SER A 837 10.78 36.68 -28.87
C SER A 837 9.55 36.67 -27.97
N VAL A 838 8.59 37.56 -28.23
CA VAL A 838 7.30 37.62 -27.53
C VAL A 838 6.14 37.38 -28.51
N SER A 839 5.12 36.65 -28.09
CA SER A 839 3.91 36.41 -28.90
C SER A 839 2.64 36.40 -28.08
N ALA A 840 1.51 36.73 -28.73
CA ALA A 840 0.17 36.68 -28.19
C ALA A 840 -0.80 36.43 -29.35
N THR A 841 -1.20 35.19 -29.59
CA THR A 841 -1.76 34.79 -30.90
C THR A 841 -3.28 34.95 -31.02
N GLY A 842 -3.97 35.15 -29.91
CA GLY A 842 -5.43 35.29 -29.84
C GLY A 842 -6.00 36.48 -30.60
N ILE A 843 -6.84 36.24 -31.61
CA ILE A 843 -7.52 37.36 -32.32
C ILE A 843 -8.59 38.06 -31.47
N GLY A 844 -9.02 37.46 -30.35
CA GLY A 844 -10.01 38.01 -29.41
C GLY A 844 -9.41 38.81 -28.26
N ASN A 845 -8.09 39.01 -28.24
CA ASN A 845 -7.40 39.73 -27.17
C ASN A 845 -7.94 41.16 -27.04
N THR A 846 -8.36 41.55 -25.84
CA THR A 846 -8.99 42.84 -25.54
C THR A 846 -8.16 43.61 -24.52
N ILE A 847 -7.83 44.85 -24.82
CA ILE A 847 -7.05 45.74 -23.96
C ILE A 847 -7.85 47.02 -23.73
N THR A 848 -8.06 47.42 -22.48
CA THR A 848 -8.84 48.59 -22.10
C THR A 848 -8.11 49.40 -21.04
N THR A 849 -7.86 50.67 -21.33
CA THR A 849 -7.29 51.64 -20.39
C THR A 849 -8.09 52.93 -20.36
N THR A 850 -7.83 53.76 -19.35
CA THR A 850 -8.25 55.17 -19.30
C THR A 850 -7.04 56.05 -19.65
N THR A 851 -6.32 56.55 -18.64
CA THR A 851 -5.14 57.40 -18.83
C THR A 851 -3.84 56.63 -19.06
N GLY A 852 -3.82 55.32 -18.79
CA GLY A 852 -2.67 54.45 -19.06
C GLY A 852 -2.53 54.13 -20.55
N THR A 853 -1.31 53.82 -21.01
CA THR A 853 -1.08 53.32 -22.36
C THR A 853 -1.56 51.88 -22.48
N ALA A 854 -2.44 51.61 -23.44
CA ALA A 854 -2.99 50.28 -23.65
C ALA A 854 -1.89 49.29 -24.08
N VAL A 855 -1.10 49.66 -25.08
CA VAL A 855 -0.08 48.80 -25.68
C VAL A 855 1.23 49.55 -25.78
N ARG A 856 2.29 49.01 -25.17
CA ARG A 856 3.66 49.50 -25.33
C ARG A 856 4.59 48.35 -25.68
N ILE A 857 5.21 48.41 -26.85
CA ILE A 857 6.24 47.46 -27.28
C ILE A 857 7.46 48.26 -27.72
N THR A 858 8.56 48.17 -26.97
CA THR A 858 9.80 48.90 -27.29
C THR A 858 11.01 47.99 -27.28
N ASP A 859 11.95 48.19 -28.21
CA ASP A 859 13.24 47.50 -28.26
C ASP A 859 13.10 45.98 -28.11
N SER A 860 12.21 45.37 -28.89
CA SER A 860 11.77 43.98 -28.69
C SER A 860 11.53 43.24 -30.00
N VAL A 861 11.79 41.93 -29.97
CA VAL A 861 11.51 41.03 -31.09
C VAL A 861 10.15 40.35 -30.88
N VAL A 862 9.30 40.39 -31.90
CA VAL A 862 8.02 39.66 -31.95
C VAL A 862 8.22 38.33 -32.65
N ALA A 863 7.65 37.25 -32.11
CA ALA A 863 7.76 35.93 -32.71
C ALA A 863 7.06 35.87 -34.08
N ALA A 864 7.43 34.93 -34.94
CA ALA A 864 6.83 34.78 -36.27
C ALA A 864 5.30 34.55 -36.25
N THR A 865 4.75 34.06 -35.13
CA THR A 865 3.30 33.90 -34.90
C THR A 865 2.57 35.23 -34.63
N GLY A 866 3.31 36.29 -34.32
CA GLY A 866 2.80 37.64 -34.14
C GLY A 866 2.22 37.94 -32.76
N ILE A 867 1.79 39.19 -32.61
CA ILE A 867 0.96 39.69 -31.51
C ILE A 867 -0.35 40.18 -32.13
N ASN A 868 -1.44 39.46 -31.87
CA ASN A 868 -2.79 39.80 -32.31
C ASN A 868 -3.55 40.41 -31.14
N LEU A 869 -4.05 41.64 -31.33
CA LEU A 869 -4.92 42.34 -30.40
C LEU A 869 -6.22 42.67 -31.14
N GLY A 870 -7.32 42.04 -30.73
CA GLY A 870 -8.62 42.17 -31.39
C GLY A 870 -9.28 43.52 -31.12
N THR A 871 -9.25 43.98 -29.87
CA THR A 871 -9.90 45.23 -29.46
C THR A 871 -8.99 46.04 -28.54
N ILE A 872 -8.77 47.31 -28.88
CA ILE A 872 -7.98 48.26 -28.09
C ILE A 872 -8.84 49.47 -27.75
N ASN A 873 -9.09 49.67 -26.46
CA ASN A 873 -9.83 50.82 -25.94
C ASN A 873 -8.94 51.70 -25.07
N ALA A 874 -8.97 53.00 -25.29
CA ALA A 874 -8.28 53.99 -24.45
C ALA A 874 -9.11 55.28 -24.38
N ASP A 875 -9.30 55.81 -23.18
CA ASP A 875 -10.01 57.07 -22.95
C ASP A 875 -9.22 58.01 -22.05
N GLY A 876 -8.53 58.98 -22.65
CA GLY A 876 -7.74 59.99 -21.94
C GLY A 876 -6.24 59.71 -21.80
N ALA A 877 -5.71 58.64 -22.41
CA ALA A 877 -4.27 58.37 -22.40
C ALA A 877 -3.48 59.46 -23.14
N ALA A 878 -2.18 59.59 -22.84
CA ALA A 878 -1.30 60.46 -23.65
C ALA A 878 -1.01 59.86 -25.03
N GLN A 879 -0.80 58.54 -25.05
CA GLN A 879 -0.66 57.70 -26.23
C GLN A 879 -1.35 56.36 -25.90
N ALA A 880 -2.21 55.89 -26.80
CA ALA A 880 -2.92 54.62 -26.60
C ALA A 880 -2.01 53.43 -26.98
N VAL A 881 -1.29 53.55 -28.10
CA VAL A 881 -0.35 52.55 -28.60
C VAL A 881 1.00 53.18 -28.88
N VAL A 882 2.07 52.56 -28.36
CA VAL A 882 3.46 52.94 -28.59
C VAL A 882 4.24 51.71 -29.06
N LEU A 883 4.68 51.72 -30.32
CA LEU A 883 5.61 50.72 -30.85
C LEU A 883 6.92 51.42 -31.26
N THR A 884 8.06 50.97 -30.75
CA THR A 884 9.37 51.57 -31.07
C THR A 884 10.45 50.51 -31.19
N ASN A 885 11.20 50.48 -32.29
CA ASN A 885 12.27 49.50 -32.52
C ASN A 885 11.79 48.05 -32.37
N VAL A 886 10.75 47.68 -33.12
CA VAL A 886 10.13 46.35 -33.05
C VAL A 886 10.46 45.56 -34.31
N THR A 887 11.03 44.37 -34.16
CA THR A 887 11.42 43.49 -35.28
C THR A 887 10.76 42.12 -35.21
N GLY A 888 10.86 41.33 -36.28
CA GLY A 888 10.31 39.98 -36.36
C GLY A 888 8.88 39.94 -36.92
N GLY A 889 7.99 39.20 -36.25
CA GLY A 889 6.63 38.98 -36.70
C GLY A 889 5.72 40.21 -36.63
N VAL A 890 4.49 40.05 -37.12
CA VAL A 890 3.51 41.13 -37.22
C VAL A 890 2.93 41.51 -35.84
N VAL A 891 2.82 42.82 -35.59
CA VAL A 891 1.94 43.37 -34.55
C VAL A 891 0.62 43.78 -35.21
N ASN A 892 -0.44 43.04 -34.92
CA ASN A 892 -1.76 43.21 -35.52
C ASN A 892 -2.74 43.83 -34.52
N LEU A 893 -3.06 45.10 -34.75
CA LEU A 893 -3.89 45.95 -33.92
C LEU A 893 -5.28 46.05 -34.57
N GLY A 894 -6.31 45.51 -33.93
CA GLY A 894 -7.65 45.32 -34.51
C GLY A 894 -7.81 44.01 -35.29
N ALA A 895 -7.18 42.95 -34.80
CA ALA A 895 -7.18 41.63 -35.42
C ALA A 895 -8.60 41.07 -35.59
N GLY A 896 -8.95 40.68 -36.83
CA GLY A 896 -10.27 40.12 -37.13
C GLY A 896 -11.41 41.14 -37.29
N GLY A 897 -11.14 42.43 -37.09
CA GLY A 897 -12.11 43.50 -37.36
C GLY A 897 -12.42 43.65 -38.85
N THR A 898 -13.65 44.02 -39.18
CA THR A 898 -14.11 44.18 -40.57
C THR A 898 -14.65 45.57 -40.86
N THR A 899 -15.05 46.30 -39.82
CA THR A 899 -15.58 47.66 -39.90
C THR A 899 -15.06 48.52 -38.75
N ALA A 900 -14.91 49.83 -38.99
CA ALA A 900 -14.41 50.76 -37.97
C ALA A 900 -15.18 50.65 -36.64
N GLY A 901 -14.45 50.42 -35.55
CA GLY A 901 -14.97 50.16 -34.21
C GLY A 901 -14.82 48.71 -33.77
N ASP A 902 -14.74 47.73 -34.68
CA ASP A 902 -14.48 46.32 -34.32
C ASP A 902 -13.11 46.17 -33.65
N GLY A 903 -12.12 46.95 -34.10
CA GLY A 903 -10.77 47.03 -33.54
C GLY A 903 -10.66 47.81 -32.22
N GLY A 904 -11.77 48.39 -31.74
CA GLY A 904 -11.84 49.17 -30.50
C GLY A 904 -11.96 50.68 -30.71
N LEU A 905 -12.08 51.39 -29.58
CA LEU A 905 -12.32 52.83 -29.49
C LEU A 905 -11.20 53.53 -28.73
N ILE A 906 -10.49 54.40 -29.43
CA ILE A 906 -9.48 55.28 -28.85
C ILE A 906 -10.01 56.71 -28.86
N GLN A 907 -10.16 57.33 -27.70
CA GLN A 907 -10.78 58.65 -27.60
C GLN A 907 -10.14 59.56 -26.55
N ASN A 908 -10.32 60.87 -26.74
CA ASN A 908 -9.89 61.91 -25.80
C ASN A 908 -8.38 61.86 -25.47
N ILE A 909 -7.56 61.31 -26.37
CA ILE A 909 -6.13 61.16 -26.18
C ILE A 909 -5.48 62.54 -26.12
N THR A 910 -4.57 62.77 -25.17
CA THR A 910 -3.95 64.09 -24.96
C THR A 910 -2.68 64.30 -25.79
N GLY A 911 -2.31 63.31 -26.61
CA GLY A 911 -1.22 63.28 -27.58
C GLY A 911 -1.60 62.31 -28.72
N THR A 912 -0.62 61.84 -29.48
CA THR A 912 -0.86 60.95 -30.63
C THR A 912 -1.50 59.63 -30.22
N ALA A 913 -2.54 59.17 -30.93
CA ALA A 913 -3.23 57.92 -30.59
C ALA A 913 -2.35 56.67 -30.84
N PHE A 914 -1.79 56.52 -32.05
CA PHE A 914 -0.78 55.50 -32.36
C PHE A 914 0.56 56.16 -32.67
N THR A 915 1.60 55.88 -31.89
CA THR A 915 2.98 56.27 -32.17
C THR A 915 3.78 55.03 -32.55
N ILE A 916 4.10 54.88 -33.83
CA ILE A 916 4.83 53.74 -34.38
C ILE A 916 6.15 54.26 -34.94
N THR A 917 7.27 53.74 -34.47
CA THR A 917 8.61 54.18 -34.91
C THR A 917 9.51 52.99 -35.12
N ASP A 918 10.05 52.82 -36.33
CA ASP A 918 10.98 51.73 -36.66
C ASP A 918 10.42 50.35 -36.27
N VAL A 919 9.34 49.97 -36.95
CA VAL A 919 8.65 48.69 -36.76
C VAL A 919 8.67 47.91 -38.07
N GLU A 920 9.14 46.66 -38.03
CA GLU A 920 9.30 45.83 -39.23
C GLU A 920 7.96 45.48 -39.87
N ASN A 921 6.98 45.04 -39.05
CA ASN A 921 5.67 44.58 -39.52
C ASN A 921 4.54 45.03 -38.58
N VAL A 922 3.66 45.92 -39.06
CA VAL A 922 2.49 46.39 -38.29
C VAL A 922 1.22 46.43 -39.13
N VAL A 923 0.10 46.06 -38.51
CA VAL A 923 -1.25 46.22 -39.08
C VAL A 923 -2.11 47.00 -38.10
N ILE A 924 -2.79 48.04 -38.58
CA ILE A 924 -3.79 48.82 -37.83
C ILE A 924 -5.11 48.72 -38.59
N ASN A 925 -6.08 48.02 -38.02
CA ASN A 925 -7.31 47.70 -38.73
C ASN A 925 -8.57 48.00 -37.91
N ALA A 926 -9.59 48.56 -38.55
CA ALA A 926 -10.93 48.65 -38.00
C ALA A 926 -11.05 49.41 -36.66
N VAL A 927 -10.15 50.35 -36.36
CA VAL A 927 -10.16 51.15 -35.13
C VAL A 927 -10.97 52.44 -35.31
N ARG A 928 -11.66 52.89 -34.26
CA ARG A 928 -12.27 54.23 -34.20
C ARG A 928 -11.45 55.16 -33.31
N ILE A 929 -10.94 56.26 -33.87
CA ILE A 929 -10.11 57.27 -33.19
C ILE A 929 -10.87 58.60 -33.16
N GLU A 930 -11.11 59.16 -31.97
CA GLU A 930 -11.95 60.36 -31.80
C GLU A 930 -11.42 61.38 -30.80
N ASN A 931 -11.58 62.66 -31.09
CA ASN A 931 -11.35 63.77 -30.13
C ASN A 931 -9.93 63.79 -29.53
N GLY A 932 -8.90 63.42 -30.32
CA GLY A 932 -7.51 63.37 -29.88
C GLY A 932 -6.73 64.68 -30.09
N VAL A 933 -5.71 64.90 -29.27
CA VAL A 933 -4.74 66.00 -29.43
C VAL A 933 -3.52 65.49 -30.18
N GLY A 934 -3.07 66.10 -31.28
CA GLY A 934 -2.03 65.51 -32.15
C GLY A 934 -2.59 64.54 -33.19
N ASP A 935 -1.73 63.67 -33.73
CA ASP A 935 -2.08 62.84 -34.88
C ASP A 935 -2.92 61.61 -34.49
N GLY A 936 -3.75 61.13 -35.42
CA GLY A 936 -4.49 59.88 -35.23
C GLY A 936 -3.54 58.68 -35.25
N ILE A 937 -2.80 58.54 -36.35
CA ILE A 937 -1.80 57.49 -36.55
C ILE A 937 -0.52 58.16 -37.05
N ASP A 938 0.56 58.05 -36.28
CA ASP A 938 1.88 58.54 -36.63
C ASP A 938 2.84 57.36 -36.85
N LEU A 939 3.33 57.23 -38.08
CA LEU A 939 4.20 56.18 -38.55
C LEU A 939 5.56 56.79 -38.93
N ASN A 940 6.60 56.46 -38.19
CA ASN A 940 7.95 56.94 -38.43
C ASN A 940 8.91 55.78 -38.76
N HIS A 941 9.77 55.98 -39.74
CA HIS A 941 10.86 55.06 -40.04
C HIS A 941 12.17 55.82 -40.22
N THR A 942 13.07 55.68 -39.25
CA THR A 942 14.35 56.39 -39.23
C THR A 942 15.55 55.49 -39.58
N GLY A 943 15.30 54.19 -39.77
CA GLY A 943 16.34 53.18 -40.01
C GLY A 943 16.93 52.63 -38.71
N GLY A 944 16.19 52.73 -37.60
CA GLY A 944 16.63 52.34 -36.26
C GLY A 944 16.69 50.82 -36.01
N ILE A 945 16.17 50.00 -36.93
CA ILE A 945 16.06 48.53 -36.80
C ILE A 945 16.92 47.76 -37.81
N SER A 946 17.14 46.47 -37.56
CA SER A 946 17.83 45.54 -38.47
C SER A 946 17.11 44.18 -38.53
N PRO A 947 16.65 43.71 -39.71
CA PRO A 947 16.67 44.41 -40.99
C PRO A 947 15.89 45.74 -40.91
N ALA A 948 16.31 46.72 -41.69
CA ALA A 948 15.75 48.06 -41.68
C ALA A 948 14.50 48.18 -42.57
N ASP A 949 13.77 47.07 -42.77
CA ASP A 949 12.55 47.07 -43.58
C ASP A 949 11.38 47.60 -42.73
N PHE A 950 10.45 48.31 -43.36
CA PHE A 950 9.23 48.80 -42.72
C PHE A 950 8.01 48.44 -43.54
N THR A 951 7.13 47.61 -42.99
CA THR A 951 5.86 47.22 -43.60
C THR A 951 4.69 47.59 -42.70
N ALA A 952 3.83 48.48 -43.19
CA ALA A 952 2.62 48.90 -42.48
C ALA A 952 1.36 48.77 -43.36
N ALA A 953 0.30 48.21 -42.80
CA ALA A 953 -1.04 48.26 -43.39
C ALA A 953 -2.00 48.96 -42.43
N VAL A 954 -2.64 50.03 -42.89
CA VAL A 954 -3.63 50.81 -42.14
C VAL A 954 -4.95 50.73 -42.90
N SER A 955 -5.94 50.03 -42.33
CA SER A 955 -7.16 49.70 -43.05
C SER A 955 -8.45 49.87 -42.26
N ASN A 956 -9.53 50.25 -42.93
CA ASN A 956 -10.89 50.29 -42.37
C ASN A 956 -11.04 51.14 -41.09
N ASN A 957 -10.14 52.10 -40.84
CA ASN A 957 -10.18 52.92 -39.64
C ASN A 957 -11.14 54.10 -39.81
N ARG A 958 -11.73 54.59 -38.72
CA ARG A 958 -12.45 55.87 -38.67
C ARG A 958 -11.71 56.83 -37.76
N ILE A 959 -11.26 57.96 -38.30
CA ILE A 959 -10.47 58.96 -37.56
C ILE A 959 -11.20 60.29 -37.63
N THR A 960 -11.62 60.86 -36.49
CA THR A 960 -12.36 62.13 -36.47
C THR A 960 -12.01 63.06 -35.32
N GLY A 961 -12.08 64.37 -35.56
CA GLY A 961 -11.99 65.39 -34.50
C GLY A 961 -10.61 65.45 -33.83
N ILE A 962 -9.56 65.29 -34.62
CA ILE A 962 -8.16 65.28 -34.16
C ILE A 962 -7.47 66.60 -34.52
N THR A 963 -6.53 67.05 -33.68
CA THR A 963 -5.85 68.35 -33.89
C THR A 963 -4.53 68.26 -34.66
N GLY A 964 -4.06 67.05 -34.96
CA GLY A 964 -2.95 66.78 -35.87
C GLY A 964 -3.44 66.29 -37.23
N SER A 965 -2.61 65.48 -37.87
CA SER A 965 -2.90 64.75 -39.11
C SER A 965 -3.66 63.45 -38.81
N GLY A 966 -4.50 63.00 -39.75
CA GLY A 966 -5.22 61.73 -39.60
C GLY A 966 -4.27 60.55 -39.58
N ILE A 967 -3.55 60.39 -40.68
CA ILE A 967 -2.43 59.47 -40.81
C ILE A 967 -1.23 60.32 -41.22
N ASP A 968 -0.19 60.32 -40.41
CA ASP A 968 1.12 60.87 -40.74
C ASP A 968 2.12 59.74 -40.93
N PHE A 969 2.83 59.74 -42.05
CA PHE A 969 3.91 58.81 -42.33
C PHE A 969 5.16 59.61 -42.67
N ASN A 970 6.27 59.33 -41.98
CA ASN A 970 7.56 59.95 -42.22
C ASN A 970 8.65 58.88 -42.31
N THR A 971 9.44 58.90 -43.38
CA THR A 971 10.66 58.08 -43.48
C THR A 971 11.89 58.90 -43.78
N THR A 972 12.99 58.66 -43.05
CA THR A 972 14.34 59.14 -43.38
C THR A 972 15.31 58.01 -43.70
N ALA A 973 14.84 56.75 -43.70
CA ALA A 973 15.66 55.57 -43.87
C ALA A 973 16.02 55.29 -45.34
N GLY A 974 17.15 54.62 -45.56
CA GLY A 974 17.65 54.25 -46.89
C GLY A 974 17.18 52.88 -47.40
N ASP A 975 16.24 52.24 -46.71
CA ASP A 975 15.88 50.83 -46.88
C ASP A 975 14.47 50.64 -47.49
N GLN A 976 13.92 49.42 -47.48
CA GLN A 976 12.65 49.10 -48.12
C GLN A 976 11.45 49.51 -47.25
N VAL A 977 10.56 50.33 -47.81
CA VAL A 977 9.27 50.69 -47.19
C VAL A 977 8.13 50.10 -48.02
N THR A 978 7.19 49.43 -47.36
CA THR A 978 5.88 49.06 -47.93
C THR A 978 4.77 49.66 -47.06
N LEU A 979 3.96 50.54 -47.64
CA LEU A 979 2.85 51.19 -46.96
C LEU A 979 1.53 50.93 -47.71
N ILE A 980 0.53 50.41 -47.01
CA ILE A 980 -0.81 50.17 -47.53
C ILE A 980 -1.81 50.98 -46.70
N LEU A 981 -2.57 51.86 -47.35
CA LEU A 981 -3.67 52.63 -46.76
C LEU A 981 -4.95 52.26 -47.49
N ASP A 982 -5.85 51.52 -46.84
CA ASP A 982 -7.02 50.92 -47.52
C ASP A 982 -8.34 51.15 -46.77
N GLY A 983 -9.33 51.77 -47.42
CA GLY A 983 -10.68 51.86 -46.85
C GLY A 983 -10.82 52.73 -45.58
N ASN A 984 -9.87 53.62 -45.30
CA ASN A 984 -9.92 54.49 -44.12
C ASN A 984 -10.89 55.66 -44.33
N ASN A 985 -11.58 56.09 -43.27
CA ASN A 985 -12.50 57.22 -43.25
C ASN A 985 -12.00 58.28 -42.26
N ILE A 986 -11.44 59.36 -42.78
CA ILE A 986 -10.77 60.42 -42.03
C ILE A 986 -11.55 61.71 -42.24
N ASP A 987 -11.96 62.37 -41.15
CA ASP A 987 -12.77 63.59 -41.19
C ASP A 987 -12.34 64.57 -40.08
N ASP A 988 -12.54 65.87 -40.29
CA ASP A 988 -12.29 66.93 -39.30
C ASP A 988 -10.91 66.88 -38.60
N THR A 989 -9.83 66.87 -39.40
CA THR A 989 -8.45 67.06 -38.89
C THR A 989 -8.06 68.54 -38.90
N ALA A 990 -7.09 68.96 -38.06
CA ALA A 990 -6.57 70.32 -38.10
C ALA A 990 -5.26 70.47 -38.91
N GLN A 991 -4.55 69.36 -39.19
CA GLN A 991 -3.51 69.28 -40.22
C GLN A 991 -4.02 68.43 -41.38
N ALA A 992 -3.15 67.84 -42.21
CA ALA A 992 -3.57 67.06 -43.36
C ALA A 992 -4.31 65.78 -42.95
N ALA A 993 -5.34 65.37 -43.69
CA ALA A 993 -6.03 64.12 -43.36
C ALA A 993 -5.11 62.91 -43.56
N MET A 994 -4.30 62.90 -44.63
CA MET A 994 -3.16 61.99 -44.80
C MET A 994 -1.92 62.78 -45.25
N ALA A 995 -0.82 62.64 -44.52
CA ALA A 995 0.48 63.22 -44.85
C ALA A 995 1.53 62.12 -44.98
N LEU A 996 2.19 62.02 -46.13
CA LEU A 996 3.21 61.01 -46.41
C LEU A 996 4.50 61.71 -46.86
N ASN A 997 5.56 61.60 -46.05
CA ASN A 997 6.82 62.29 -46.24
C ASN A 997 7.98 61.29 -46.41
N PHE A 998 8.59 61.28 -47.59
CA PHE A 998 9.70 60.39 -47.96
C PHE A 998 11.01 61.17 -48.07
N ASN A 999 11.77 61.20 -46.99
CA ASN A 999 13.00 61.97 -46.81
C ASN A 999 14.28 61.12 -46.89
N GLY A 1000 14.16 59.79 -47.03
CA GLY A 1000 15.28 58.85 -47.16
C GLY A 1000 15.75 58.61 -48.60
N ASP A 1001 16.83 57.85 -48.78
CA ASP A 1001 17.43 57.50 -50.08
C ASP A 1001 17.13 56.06 -50.54
N GLY A 1002 16.13 55.41 -49.92
CA GLY A 1002 15.73 54.02 -50.17
C GLY A 1002 14.67 53.79 -51.24
N THR A 1003 14.12 52.57 -51.26
CA THR A 1003 13.02 52.16 -52.16
C THR A 1003 11.72 52.06 -51.38
N SER A 1004 10.67 52.72 -51.86
CA SER A 1004 9.36 52.73 -51.20
C SER A 1004 8.24 52.35 -52.15
N ALA A 1005 7.35 51.47 -51.70
CA ALA A 1005 6.14 51.05 -52.37
C ALA A 1005 4.92 51.48 -51.54
N VAL A 1006 4.00 52.25 -52.14
CA VAL A 1006 2.86 52.85 -51.43
C VAL A 1006 1.57 52.60 -52.18
N THR A 1007 0.60 51.97 -51.52
CA THR A 1007 -0.74 51.74 -52.06
C THR A 1007 -1.76 52.49 -51.24
N VAL A 1008 -2.54 53.37 -51.87
CA VAL A 1008 -3.61 54.15 -51.25
C VAL A 1008 -4.91 53.83 -51.97
N THR A 1009 -5.79 53.02 -51.37
CA THR A 1009 -6.99 52.50 -52.01
C THR A 1009 -8.27 52.74 -51.21
N ASP A 1010 -9.36 53.09 -51.90
CA ASP A 1010 -10.72 53.15 -51.34
C ASP A 1010 -10.90 54.02 -50.07
N ASN A 1011 -9.99 54.97 -49.80
CA ASN A 1011 -10.07 55.85 -48.64
C ASN A 1011 -11.02 57.01 -48.86
N ILE A 1012 -11.62 57.52 -47.78
CA ILE A 1012 -12.36 58.77 -47.71
C ILE A 1012 -11.59 59.69 -46.78
N ALA A 1013 -11.01 60.76 -47.31
CA ALA A 1013 -10.34 61.79 -46.52
C ALA A 1013 -11.02 63.13 -46.76
N ALA A 1014 -11.66 63.64 -45.72
CA ALA A 1014 -12.26 64.97 -45.68
C ALA A 1014 -11.49 65.85 -44.71
N ASN A 1015 -11.09 67.04 -45.17
CA ASN A 1015 -10.45 68.03 -44.32
C ASN A 1015 -11.16 69.38 -44.45
N SER A 1016 -11.81 69.79 -43.37
CA SER A 1016 -12.66 70.98 -43.31
C SER A 1016 -12.03 72.13 -42.50
N ASN A 1017 -10.92 71.86 -41.78
CA ASN A 1017 -10.35 72.77 -40.78
C ASN A 1017 -8.81 72.85 -40.82
N GLY A 1018 -8.15 72.34 -41.87
CA GLY A 1018 -6.70 72.10 -41.89
C GLY A 1018 -6.02 72.19 -43.26
N GLN A 1019 -4.85 71.56 -43.39
CA GLN A 1019 -4.04 71.49 -44.62
C GLN A 1019 -4.68 70.58 -45.70
N GLU A 1020 -3.92 69.98 -46.61
CA GLU A 1020 -4.45 69.13 -47.68
C GLU A 1020 -5.22 67.90 -47.16
N ALA A 1021 -6.17 67.36 -47.93
CA ALA A 1021 -6.76 66.06 -47.59
C ALA A 1021 -5.78 64.90 -47.84
N PHE A 1022 -4.91 65.05 -48.84
CA PHE A 1022 -3.80 64.15 -49.10
C PHE A 1022 -2.54 64.93 -49.49
N LEU A 1023 -1.46 64.73 -48.74
CA LEU A 1023 -0.15 65.30 -49.00
C LEU A 1023 0.86 64.17 -49.18
N LEU A 1024 1.59 64.18 -50.29
CA LEU A 1024 2.73 63.30 -50.56
C LEU A 1024 3.95 64.14 -50.91
N THR A 1025 5.00 64.07 -50.10
CA THR A 1025 6.24 64.83 -50.34
C THR A 1025 7.43 63.90 -50.38
N THR A 1026 8.33 64.09 -51.34
CA THR A 1026 9.68 63.49 -51.31
C THR A 1026 10.72 64.57 -51.09
N THR A 1027 11.65 64.40 -50.16
CA THR A 1027 12.78 65.34 -49.93
C THR A 1027 14.15 64.64 -49.89
N GLY A 1028 14.16 63.32 -50.09
CA GLY A 1028 15.33 62.46 -49.98
C GLY A 1028 16.43 62.70 -51.02
N ALA A 1029 17.55 61.97 -50.87
CA ALA A 1029 18.70 62.05 -51.76
C ALA A 1029 18.75 60.84 -52.73
N SER A 1030 19.48 60.99 -53.84
CA SER A 1030 19.68 59.88 -54.79
C SER A 1030 20.57 58.80 -54.16
N PRO A 1031 20.21 57.50 -54.24
CA PRO A 1031 19.21 56.91 -55.15
C PRO A 1031 17.83 56.59 -54.53
N GLN A 1032 17.00 57.59 -54.22
CA GLN A 1032 15.60 57.38 -53.84
C GLN A 1032 14.75 56.84 -55.01
N THR A 1033 13.90 55.83 -54.76
CA THR A 1033 12.84 55.38 -55.68
C THR A 1033 11.52 55.22 -54.92
N LEU A 1034 10.52 56.03 -55.26
CA LEU A 1034 9.16 55.91 -54.74
C LEU A 1034 8.24 55.42 -55.85
N THR A 1035 7.45 54.38 -55.57
CA THR A 1035 6.42 53.87 -56.45
C THR A 1035 5.08 53.88 -55.72
N THR A 1036 4.09 54.60 -56.28
CA THR A 1036 2.82 54.88 -55.60
C THR A 1036 1.62 54.57 -56.49
N LEU A 1037 0.63 53.84 -55.96
CA LEU A 1037 -0.70 53.67 -56.53
C LEU A 1037 -1.73 54.41 -55.66
N ILE A 1038 -2.51 55.29 -56.28
CA ILE A 1038 -3.64 55.99 -55.65
C ILE A 1038 -4.90 55.63 -56.43
N GLU A 1039 -5.75 54.77 -55.87
CA GLU A 1039 -6.94 54.25 -56.57
C GLU A 1039 -8.24 54.29 -55.75
N GLY A 1040 -9.34 54.72 -56.37
CA GLY A 1040 -10.68 54.57 -55.79
C GLY A 1040 -10.99 55.47 -54.59
N ASN A 1041 -10.13 56.42 -54.27
CA ASN A 1041 -10.25 57.27 -53.09
C ASN A 1041 -11.17 58.48 -53.32
N THR A 1042 -11.70 59.05 -52.23
CA THR A 1042 -12.38 60.34 -52.19
C THR A 1042 -11.63 61.31 -51.30
N PHE A 1043 -11.08 62.37 -51.89
CA PHE A 1043 -10.36 63.43 -51.19
C PHE A 1043 -11.16 64.74 -51.29
N ASN A 1044 -11.68 65.19 -50.15
CA ASN A 1044 -12.44 66.41 -50.05
C ASN A 1044 -11.69 67.41 -49.17
N ASN A 1045 -11.41 68.60 -49.68
CA ASN A 1045 -10.82 69.67 -48.91
C ASN A 1045 -11.72 70.92 -48.94
N ASP A 1046 -11.86 71.60 -47.81
CA ASP A 1046 -12.63 72.85 -47.68
C ASP A 1046 -11.76 73.99 -47.14
N ASP A 1047 -10.43 73.81 -47.10
CA ASP A 1047 -9.50 74.87 -46.68
C ASP A 1047 -9.19 75.85 -47.82
N PRO A 1048 -9.25 77.18 -47.58
CA PRO A 1048 -9.05 78.20 -48.60
C PRO A 1048 -7.62 78.30 -49.16
N THR A 1049 -6.65 77.65 -48.52
CA THR A 1049 -5.22 77.74 -48.84
C THR A 1049 -4.59 76.44 -49.30
N ALA A 1050 -5.29 75.30 -49.15
CA ALA A 1050 -4.78 73.97 -49.47
C ALA A 1050 -5.48 73.28 -50.66
N PHE A 1051 -4.82 72.26 -51.18
CA PHE A 1051 -5.32 71.40 -52.26
C PHE A 1051 -6.09 70.20 -51.68
N ALA A 1052 -6.93 69.55 -52.48
CA ALA A 1052 -7.49 68.27 -52.05
C ALA A 1052 -6.42 67.18 -52.02
N ALA A 1053 -5.58 67.14 -53.06
CA ALA A 1053 -4.38 66.32 -53.10
C ALA A 1053 -3.18 67.12 -53.63
N ASP A 1054 -2.03 66.94 -52.98
CA ASP A 1054 -0.80 67.62 -53.36
C ASP A 1054 0.39 66.66 -53.31
N ILE A 1055 1.06 66.52 -54.45
CA ILE A 1055 2.16 65.58 -54.64
C ILE A 1055 3.39 66.37 -55.05
N ARG A 1056 4.45 66.35 -54.24
CA ARG A 1056 5.65 67.16 -54.43
C ARG A 1056 6.91 66.29 -54.48
N ALA A 1057 7.63 66.38 -55.60
CA ALA A 1057 8.97 65.82 -55.75
C ALA A 1057 10.04 66.88 -55.47
N GLU A 1058 10.39 67.06 -54.20
CA GLU A 1058 11.37 68.04 -53.70
C GLU A 1058 12.76 67.41 -53.46
N GLY A 1059 12.88 66.08 -53.51
CA GLY A 1059 14.10 65.29 -53.35
C GLY A 1059 14.79 64.89 -54.66
N GLN A 1060 15.97 64.26 -54.58
CA GLN A 1060 16.63 63.65 -55.73
C GLN A 1060 16.24 62.17 -55.84
N GLY A 1061 15.88 61.71 -57.03
CA GLY A 1061 15.47 60.31 -57.23
C GLY A 1061 14.35 60.15 -58.26
N VAL A 1062 13.76 58.96 -58.29
CA VAL A 1062 12.63 58.61 -59.16
C VAL A 1062 11.35 58.54 -58.36
N VAL A 1063 10.29 59.20 -58.84
CA VAL A 1063 8.96 59.18 -58.24
C VAL A 1063 7.97 58.72 -59.29
N ASN A 1064 7.54 57.46 -59.20
CA ASN A 1064 6.51 56.85 -60.05
C ASN A 1064 5.17 56.94 -59.35
N VAL A 1065 4.18 57.58 -59.96
CA VAL A 1065 2.85 57.74 -59.38
C VAL A 1065 1.79 57.38 -60.41
N THR A 1066 0.93 56.43 -60.07
CA THR A 1066 -0.29 56.12 -60.81
C THR A 1066 -1.50 56.54 -60.00
N ILE A 1067 -2.34 57.39 -60.58
CA ILE A 1067 -3.53 57.95 -59.94
C ILE A 1067 -4.73 57.59 -60.80
N ARG A 1068 -5.63 56.72 -60.31
CA ARG A 1068 -6.79 56.29 -61.08
C ARG A 1068 -8.10 56.16 -60.31
N ASN A 1069 -9.23 56.42 -60.97
CA ASN A 1069 -10.57 56.22 -60.40
C ASN A 1069 -10.85 56.98 -59.09
N ASN A 1070 -10.15 58.08 -58.81
CA ASN A 1070 -10.35 58.86 -57.57
C ASN A 1070 -11.35 60.01 -57.78
N ASN A 1071 -11.91 60.52 -56.69
CA ASN A 1071 -12.71 61.74 -56.64
C ASN A 1071 -12.01 62.81 -55.78
N PHE A 1072 -11.63 63.92 -56.39
CA PHE A 1072 -11.01 65.07 -55.75
C PHE A 1072 -11.99 66.24 -55.75
N ALA A 1073 -12.29 66.81 -54.58
CA ALA A 1073 -13.12 67.99 -54.46
C ALA A 1073 -12.42 69.04 -53.58
N ASN A 1074 -12.38 70.28 -54.06
CA ASN A 1074 -11.95 71.43 -53.26
C ASN A 1074 -13.12 72.42 -53.24
N ALA A 1075 -13.77 72.59 -52.09
CA ALA A 1075 -15.09 73.21 -51.99
C ALA A 1075 -15.08 74.73 -51.72
N ASP A 1076 -13.95 75.34 -51.31
CA ASP A 1076 -13.89 76.76 -50.97
C ASP A 1076 -13.32 77.68 -52.08
N LEU A 1077 -13.90 78.89 -52.15
CA LEU A 1077 -13.91 79.85 -53.25
C LEU A 1077 -12.59 80.63 -53.49
N ALA A 1078 -11.51 80.33 -52.76
CA ALA A 1078 -10.38 81.25 -52.64
C ALA A 1078 -9.39 81.21 -53.81
N THR A 1079 -8.94 80.03 -54.28
CA THR A 1079 -8.08 79.85 -55.48
C THR A 1079 -7.66 78.39 -55.72
N GLY A 1080 -7.91 77.47 -54.80
CA GLY A 1080 -7.34 76.12 -54.82
C GLY A 1080 -7.76 75.28 -56.02
N VAL A 1081 -6.77 74.61 -56.61
CA VAL A 1081 -6.98 73.51 -57.55
C VAL A 1081 -7.17 72.24 -56.71
N PRO A 1082 -8.03 71.28 -57.12
CA PRO A 1082 -8.19 70.04 -56.37
C PRO A 1082 -6.92 69.20 -56.31
N VAL A 1083 -6.19 69.06 -57.42
CA VAL A 1083 -4.97 68.24 -57.48
C VAL A 1083 -3.78 69.04 -57.98
N ARG A 1084 -2.68 69.02 -57.23
CA ARG A 1084 -1.38 69.50 -57.70
C ARG A 1084 -0.34 68.38 -57.71
N VAL A 1085 0.43 68.32 -58.79
CA VAL A 1085 1.64 67.50 -58.90
C VAL A 1085 2.79 68.41 -59.30
N GLN A 1086 3.84 68.46 -58.48
CA GLN A 1086 4.93 69.43 -58.63
C GLN A 1086 6.30 68.78 -58.54
N VAL A 1087 7.23 69.21 -59.40
CA VAL A 1087 8.65 68.81 -59.38
C VAL A 1087 9.51 70.03 -59.09
N ASP A 1088 10.16 70.03 -57.92
CA ASP A 1088 10.91 71.19 -57.39
C ASP A 1088 12.41 70.99 -57.34
N ASN A 1089 12.91 69.75 -57.44
CA ASN A 1089 14.33 69.46 -57.39
C ASN A 1089 14.94 69.22 -58.78
N ALA A 1090 16.12 69.77 -59.04
CA ALA A 1090 16.83 69.54 -60.31
C ALA A 1090 17.25 68.07 -60.54
N GLY A 1091 17.36 67.28 -59.48
CA GLY A 1091 17.67 65.85 -59.54
C GLY A 1091 16.47 64.91 -59.37
N ALA A 1092 15.24 65.44 -59.33
CA ALA A 1092 14.03 64.63 -59.35
C ALA A 1092 13.67 64.21 -60.78
N ASN A 1093 13.20 62.97 -60.93
CA ASN A 1093 12.49 62.49 -62.10
C ASN A 1093 11.13 61.94 -61.68
N LEU A 1094 10.05 62.62 -62.05
CA LEU A 1094 8.68 62.19 -61.74
C LEU A 1094 8.02 61.62 -62.99
N HIS A 1095 7.49 60.40 -62.88
CA HIS A 1095 6.68 59.73 -63.91
C HIS A 1095 5.25 59.60 -63.40
N LEU A 1096 4.28 60.10 -64.17
CA LEU A 1096 2.88 60.18 -63.77
C LEU A 1096 1.93 59.52 -64.76
N ASP A 1097 1.09 58.62 -64.25
CA ASP A 1097 -0.13 58.15 -64.92
C ASP A 1097 -1.37 58.70 -64.19
N LEU A 1098 -2.30 59.24 -64.97
CA LEU A 1098 -3.51 59.92 -64.50
C LEU A 1098 -4.70 59.44 -65.35
N ASP A 1099 -5.53 58.55 -64.80
CA ASP A 1099 -6.64 57.92 -65.53
C ASP A 1099 -7.98 57.94 -64.77
N ALA A 1100 -9.08 58.22 -65.46
CA ALA A 1100 -10.45 58.10 -64.93
C ALA A 1100 -10.75 58.84 -63.59
N ASN A 1101 -10.00 59.89 -63.24
CA ASN A 1101 -10.23 60.67 -62.03
C ASN A 1101 -11.29 61.77 -62.23
N THR A 1102 -12.01 62.06 -61.15
CA THR A 1102 -12.97 63.16 -61.09
C THR A 1102 -12.41 64.31 -60.28
N SER A 1103 -12.36 65.51 -60.84
CA SER A 1103 -11.93 66.72 -60.13
C SER A 1103 -13.02 67.78 -60.13
N THR A 1104 -13.41 68.21 -58.94
CA THR A 1104 -14.49 69.19 -58.69
C THR A 1104 -13.92 70.43 -58.01
N PRO A 1105 -13.48 71.45 -58.76
CA PRO A 1105 -13.01 72.71 -58.19
C PRO A 1105 -14.18 73.58 -57.67
N ALA A 1106 -13.91 74.40 -56.65
CA ALA A 1106 -14.90 75.31 -56.05
C ALA A 1106 -15.50 76.31 -57.05
N ASN A 1107 -14.67 76.76 -58.01
CA ASN A 1107 -15.08 77.62 -59.11
C ASN A 1107 -14.91 76.87 -60.44
N ALA A 1108 -15.96 76.82 -61.26
CA ALA A 1108 -15.94 76.15 -62.56
C ALA A 1108 -14.94 76.73 -63.60
N GLY A 1109 -14.19 77.78 -63.24
CA GLY A 1109 -13.11 78.37 -64.04
C GLY A 1109 -11.70 78.12 -63.51
N ASN A 1110 -11.55 77.44 -62.36
CA ASN A 1110 -10.25 76.98 -61.87
C ASN A 1110 -9.88 75.67 -62.54
N ASP A 1111 -8.57 75.39 -62.58
CA ASP A 1111 -8.10 74.11 -63.07
C ASP A 1111 -8.47 72.97 -62.12
N GLY A 1112 -8.72 71.80 -62.69
CA GLY A 1112 -8.96 70.57 -61.94
C GLY A 1112 -7.65 69.89 -61.53
N TYR A 1113 -6.60 70.06 -62.35
CA TYR A 1113 -5.26 69.51 -62.15
C TYR A 1113 -4.20 70.55 -62.51
N GLU A 1114 -3.21 70.72 -61.64
CA GLU A 1114 -2.00 71.51 -61.84
C GLU A 1114 -0.77 70.60 -61.96
N LEU A 1115 -0.13 70.58 -63.12
CA LEU A 1115 1.11 69.83 -63.36
C LEU A 1115 2.28 70.82 -63.52
N ASN A 1116 3.07 70.99 -62.46
CA ASN A 1116 4.07 72.05 -62.35
C ASN A 1116 5.50 71.50 -62.34
N GLN A 1117 6.25 71.75 -63.41
CA GLN A 1117 7.68 71.50 -63.48
C GLN A 1117 8.44 72.79 -63.16
N VAL A 1118 8.93 72.91 -61.92
CA VAL A 1118 9.76 74.05 -61.48
C VAL A 1118 11.23 73.75 -61.74
N ASN A 1119 11.68 72.53 -61.41
CA ASN A 1119 12.99 71.97 -61.74
C ASN A 1119 12.84 70.47 -62.12
N GLY A 1120 13.94 69.78 -62.42
CA GLY A 1120 13.94 68.32 -62.63
C GLY A 1120 13.29 67.87 -63.95
N SER A 1121 12.98 66.57 -64.06
CA SER A 1121 12.17 66.00 -65.15
C SER A 1121 10.76 65.68 -64.67
N PHE A 1122 9.77 65.99 -65.51
CA PHE A 1122 8.37 65.65 -65.31
C PHE A 1122 7.85 65.00 -66.58
N GLU A 1123 7.61 63.69 -66.48
CA GLU A 1123 7.11 62.83 -67.54
C GLU A 1123 5.68 62.35 -67.21
N VAL A 1124 4.82 62.33 -68.21
CA VAL A 1124 3.43 61.82 -68.14
C VAL A 1124 3.23 60.79 -69.24
N GLU A 1125 2.38 59.76 -69.05
CA GLU A 1125 2.11 58.75 -70.10
C GLU A 1125 1.72 59.43 -71.44
N SER A 1126 0.71 60.30 -71.37
CA SER A 1126 0.27 61.14 -72.48
C SER A 1126 -0.59 62.31 -72.00
N LEU A 1127 -0.10 63.55 -72.14
CA LEU A 1127 -0.83 64.75 -71.72
C LEU A 1127 -2.21 64.91 -72.39
N ALA A 1128 -2.35 64.43 -73.63
CA ALA A 1128 -3.62 64.43 -74.35
C ALA A 1128 -4.62 63.43 -73.74
N ASP A 1129 -4.14 62.27 -73.31
CA ASP A 1129 -4.94 61.27 -72.62
C ASP A 1129 -5.32 61.75 -71.22
N VAL A 1130 -4.37 62.30 -70.45
CA VAL A 1130 -4.63 62.90 -69.13
C VAL A 1130 -5.78 63.93 -69.20
N THR A 1131 -5.79 64.78 -70.24
CA THR A 1131 -6.85 65.78 -70.41
C THR A 1131 -8.22 65.19 -70.78
N THR A 1132 -8.25 64.03 -71.46
CA THR A 1132 -9.50 63.45 -71.98
C THR A 1132 -10.09 62.34 -71.11
N ARG A 1133 -9.26 61.63 -70.34
CA ARG A 1133 -9.67 60.54 -69.45
C ARG A 1133 -10.11 61.02 -68.06
N ASN A 1134 -9.77 62.24 -67.67
CA ASN A 1134 -10.13 62.82 -66.37
C ASN A 1134 -11.17 63.95 -66.52
N THR A 1135 -11.95 64.23 -65.46
CA THR A 1135 -12.85 65.40 -65.42
C THR A 1135 -12.20 66.58 -64.72
N GLY A 1136 -12.35 67.78 -65.28
CA GLY A 1136 -11.63 69.00 -64.87
C GLY A 1136 -10.67 69.49 -65.96
N THR A 1137 -10.24 70.76 -65.91
CA THR A 1137 -9.19 71.24 -66.84
C THR A 1137 -7.81 70.94 -66.28
N VAL A 1138 -6.86 70.67 -67.18
CA VAL A 1138 -5.45 70.41 -66.83
C VAL A 1138 -4.65 71.64 -67.23
N SER A 1139 -3.91 72.19 -66.28
CA SER A 1139 -2.92 73.22 -66.53
C SER A 1139 -1.52 72.64 -66.38
N THR A 1140 -0.59 73.16 -67.19
CA THR A 1140 0.81 72.81 -67.09
C THR A 1140 1.67 74.06 -66.97
N SER A 1141 2.71 73.98 -66.13
CA SER A 1141 3.75 74.99 -65.99
C SER A 1141 5.12 74.33 -66.14
N GLY A 1142 6.05 74.97 -66.85
CA GLY A 1142 7.36 74.39 -67.18
C GLY A 1142 7.32 73.42 -68.38
N THR A 1143 8.24 72.46 -68.41
CA THR A 1143 8.37 71.45 -69.47
C THR A 1143 7.89 70.09 -68.96
N VAL A 1144 6.63 69.75 -69.30
CA VAL A 1144 6.05 68.41 -69.08
C VAL A 1144 6.13 67.63 -70.39
N VAL A 1145 6.73 66.45 -70.38
CA VAL A 1145 7.00 65.63 -71.58
C VAL A 1145 6.17 64.35 -71.55
N ASN A 1146 5.72 63.89 -72.73
CA ASN A 1146 5.09 62.58 -72.82
C ASN A 1146 6.17 61.48 -72.83
N ASP A 1147 6.07 60.50 -71.94
CA ASP A 1147 6.81 59.25 -71.99
C ASP A 1147 5.81 58.08 -72.01
N PRO A 1148 5.60 57.39 -73.15
CA PRO A 1148 4.59 56.34 -73.29
C PRO A 1148 5.02 55.00 -72.65
N VAL A 1149 5.98 55.03 -71.72
CA VAL A 1149 6.38 53.85 -70.94
C VAL A 1149 5.42 53.69 -69.77
N ASP A 1150 4.97 52.47 -69.52
CA ASP A 1150 4.10 52.16 -68.39
C ASP A 1150 4.78 52.59 -67.08
N VAL A 1151 4.07 53.40 -66.28
CA VAL A 1151 4.54 53.81 -64.95
C VAL A 1151 4.51 52.58 -64.04
N PRO A 1152 5.63 52.23 -63.37
CA PRO A 1152 5.64 51.13 -62.41
C PRO A 1152 4.59 51.32 -61.32
N GLU A 1153 3.87 50.25 -60.97
CA GLU A 1153 2.97 50.19 -59.82
C GLU A 1153 3.61 49.34 -58.69
N PRO A 1154 3.26 49.60 -57.42
CA PRO A 1154 3.85 48.95 -56.24
C PRO A 1154 3.49 47.48 -56.07
#